data_AF-A0A922FH53-F1
#
_entry.id   AF-A0A922FH53-F1
#
_cell.length_a   1.000
_cell.length_b   1.000
_cell.length_c   1.000
_cell.angle_alpha   90.00
_cell.angle_beta   90.00
_cell.angle_gamma   90.00
#
_symmetry.space_group_name_H-M   'P 1'
#
loop_
_entity.id
_entity.type
_entity.pdbx_description
1 polymer ?
#
loop_
_entity_poly.entity_id
_entity_poly.type
_entity_poly.pdbx_seq_one_letter_code
_entity_poly.pdbx_strand_id
1 'polypeptide(L)'
;MKRYVYINDDESSHDLYCDNRISNRKYTLLNFLPKNLWEQFSRLMNQYFLLIACLQLWSLITPVNPASTWGPLIFIFFVSATKEAWDDYNRYISDKKANEKEVWVVRQGIRKLVRAQNIQVGNIVWIQENDEVPCDLVLLGTSDPQGVCYIETAALDGETDLKTRVISPACMGIDYELLHKIKGVIECPGPDRDIRRFDANLRLFPPFLDNDLCPLTIKNTILQSCYLRNTEWACGVAIYTGNETKLGMSRGIPKPKLTAVDAIIDKLTGAIFVFQIVVVIVLGIAGNVWKDTEARRQWYVHYPMEGPWFELLVIPLRFELLCSIMIPISIKVSLDLVKSLYAKFIDWDYKMIDRETGTPSHATNTAISEDLGQVEYILTDKTGTLTENKMIFRRCCINGVFYGSESGDALKDVELVDAVSSGSADVVLFLTVMAICNTVIPMKSKTGDILYKAQSQDEDALVRAAAQLHLVFFNKNANILEIKFNASTIQYEVLETLEFTSDRKKMSVVVKDCRNGRIHLFSKGADEAILPNACSGQKTRVFIEAVEQYTQLGLRTLCLACRELNEDEYQEWSFLFKEASSTLVDREWRIAEVCQRLEHDLEILGVTAIEDHLQDGVPETIETLRKAGINFWMLTGDKQNTATQIALSCNFISPEPKGQLLSIDGKTEDEVSRSLERVLLTMRITTSEPKDVAFVVDGWALEIALKYYRNAFTELAILTRTAICCRVTPSQKAQELSVCSIVEDDLILLIIVSMERKK
;
A
#
# COMPACT_ATOMS: atom_id res chain seq x y z
N MET A 1 12.71 -19.10 14.55
CA MET A 1 12.85 -20.49 14.07
C MET A 1 13.34 -20.43 12.63
N LYS A 2 14.31 -21.26 12.24
CA LYS A 2 14.87 -21.30 10.88
C LYS A 2 14.15 -22.39 10.07
N ARG A 3 13.83 -22.10 8.80
CA ARG A 3 13.18 -23.00 7.83
C ARG A 3 14.24 -23.43 6.81
N TYR A 4 14.30 -24.72 6.51
CA TYR A 4 15.21 -25.29 5.51
C TYR A 4 14.40 -25.81 4.33
N VAL A 5 14.61 -25.24 3.15
CA VAL A 5 13.91 -25.62 1.91
C VAL A 5 14.89 -26.35 1.00
N TYR A 6 14.62 -27.62 0.72
CA TYR A 6 15.42 -28.41 -0.20
C TYR A 6 14.94 -28.23 -1.64
N ILE A 7 15.87 -27.95 -2.55
CA ILE A 7 15.56 -27.67 -3.96
C ILE A 7 15.35 -28.99 -4.69
N ASN A 8 14.17 -29.14 -5.33
CA ASN A 8 13.83 -30.26 -6.20
C ASN A 8 13.93 -31.63 -5.50
N ASP A 9 13.57 -31.67 -4.22
CA ASP A 9 13.49 -32.88 -3.38
C ASP A 9 12.03 -33.12 -2.96
N ASP A 10 11.38 -34.06 -3.65
CA ASP A 10 9.97 -34.38 -3.45
C ASP A 10 9.74 -35.26 -2.20
N GLU A 11 10.76 -35.97 -1.66
CA GLU A 11 10.56 -36.92 -0.56
C GLU A 11 10.57 -36.27 0.84
N SER A 12 11.20 -35.10 0.99
CA SER A 12 11.39 -34.43 2.30
C SER A 12 10.37 -33.32 2.61
N SER A 13 9.50 -32.97 1.65
CA SER A 13 8.73 -31.71 1.67
C SER A 13 7.20 -31.87 1.87
N HIS A 14 6.64 -33.07 1.75
CA HIS A 14 5.18 -33.27 1.63
C HIS A 14 4.35 -33.00 2.91
N ASP A 15 4.89 -33.22 4.12
CA ASP A 15 4.11 -33.14 5.38
C ASP A 15 4.47 -31.93 6.28
N LEU A 16 5.46 -31.11 5.89
CA LEU A 16 6.00 -30.04 6.74
C LEU A 16 5.43 -28.65 6.43
N TYR A 17 4.85 -28.43 5.26
CA TYR A 17 4.48 -27.10 4.77
C TYR A 17 3.03 -27.03 4.28
N CYS A 18 2.48 -25.81 4.23
CA CYS A 18 1.12 -25.59 3.74
C CYS A 18 1.01 -25.67 2.21
N ASP A 19 -0.16 -26.09 1.72
CA ASP A 19 -0.48 -26.12 0.29
C ASP A 19 -0.54 -24.72 -0.33
N ASN A 20 -0.24 -24.60 -1.63
CA ASN A 20 -0.35 -23.33 -2.35
C ASN A 20 -1.78 -22.93 -2.73
N ARG A 21 -2.79 -23.52 -2.08
CA ARG A 21 -4.20 -23.22 -2.35
C ARG A 21 -4.61 -21.93 -1.66
N ILE A 22 -5.01 -20.94 -2.44
CA ILE A 22 -5.55 -19.67 -1.95
C ILE A 22 -7.07 -19.83 -1.73
N SER A 23 -7.57 -19.42 -0.57
CA SER A 23 -9.00 -19.42 -0.28
C SER A 23 -9.37 -18.19 0.54
N ASN A 24 -10.01 -17.23 -0.11
CA ASN A 24 -10.58 -16.02 0.48
C ASN A 24 -12.08 -16.16 0.79
N ARG A 25 -12.64 -17.36 0.58
CA ARG A 25 -14.02 -17.68 0.92
C ARG A 25 -14.29 -17.57 2.42
N LYS A 26 -15.43 -16.99 2.75
CA LYS A 26 -15.94 -16.95 4.14
C LYS A 26 -16.65 -18.25 4.49
N TYR A 27 -17.23 -18.91 3.48
CA TYR A 27 -18.04 -20.12 3.63
C TYR A 27 -17.50 -21.30 2.81
N THR A 28 -17.83 -22.50 3.29
CA THR A 28 -17.77 -23.78 2.58
C THR A 28 -19.21 -24.22 2.32
N LEU A 29 -19.42 -25.11 1.35
CA LEU A 29 -20.78 -25.60 1.02
C LEU A 29 -21.51 -26.19 2.25
N LEU A 30 -20.77 -26.82 3.17
CA LEU A 30 -21.33 -27.43 4.38
C LEU A 30 -21.53 -26.42 5.51
N ASN A 31 -20.62 -25.44 5.66
CA ASN A 31 -20.71 -24.47 6.75
C ASN A 31 -21.53 -23.22 6.37
N PHE A 32 -21.91 -23.06 5.10
CA PHE A 32 -22.63 -21.88 4.61
C PHE A 32 -23.90 -21.66 5.41
N LEU A 33 -24.79 -22.65 5.46
CA LEU A 33 -26.07 -22.52 6.17
C LEU A 33 -25.89 -22.26 7.67
N PRO A 34 -25.14 -23.07 8.46
CA PRO A 34 -25.04 -22.84 9.90
C PRO A 34 -24.30 -21.54 10.25
N LYS A 35 -23.24 -21.19 9.51
CA LYS A 35 -22.47 -19.97 9.77
C LYS A 35 -23.22 -18.72 9.34
N ASN A 36 -23.89 -18.75 8.19
CA ASN A 36 -24.73 -17.65 7.73
C ASN A 36 -25.91 -17.42 8.68
N LEU A 37 -26.63 -18.49 9.08
CA LEU A 37 -27.70 -18.36 10.06
C LEU A 37 -27.19 -17.82 11.40
N TRP A 38 -26.04 -18.29 11.87
CA TRP A 38 -25.43 -17.75 13.09
C TRP A 38 -25.13 -16.25 12.99
N GLU A 39 -24.55 -15.81 11.87
CA GLU A 39 -24.24 -14.39 11.63
C GLU A 39 -25.49 -13.54 11.38
N GLN A 40 -26.58 -14.12 10.87
CA GLN A 40 -27.86 -13.45 10.79
C GLN A 40 -28.48 -13.35 12.20
N PHE A 41 -28.49 -14.41 12.99
CA PHE A 41 -29.08 -14.42 14.34
C PHE A 41 -28.19 -13.83 15.43
N SER A 42 -26.95 -13.44 15.14
CA SER A 42 -26.17 -12.60 16.05
C SER A 42 -26.75 -11.19 16.18
N ARG A 43 -27.59 -10.77 15.23
CA ARG A 43 -28.26 -9.46 15.22
C ARG A 43 -29.54 -9.46 16.06
N LEU A 44 -29.70 -8.43 16.89
CA LEU A 44 -30.82 -8.30 17.84
C LEU A 44 -32.18 -8.35 17.15
N MET A 45 -32.35 -7.66 16.03
CA MET A 45 -33.63 -7.65 15.30
C MET A 45 -34.04 -9.03 14.78
N ASN A 46 -33.07 -9.84 14.32
CA ASN A 46 -33.35 -11.20 13.86
C ASN A 46 -33.69 -12.13 15.04
N GLN A 47 -33.07 -11.93 16.20
CA GLN A 47 -33.41 -12.66 17.43
C GLN A 47 -34.84 -12.33 17.89
N TYR A 48 -35.24 -11.07 17.81
CA TYR A 48 -36.61 -10.64 18.11
C TYR A 48 -37.64 -11.33 17.22
N PHE A 49 -37.45 -11.32 15.90
CA PHE A 49 -38.39 -12.00 14.99
C PHE A 49 -38.41 -13.52 15.17
N LEU A 50 -37.26 -14.12 15.50
CA LEU A 50 -37.21 -15.54 15.85
C LEU A 50 -38.01 -15.84 17.12
N LEU A 51 -37.90 -15.00 18.15
CA LEU A 51 -38.67 -15.11 19.39
C LEU A 51 -40.17 -15.05 19.11
N ILE A 52 -40.62 -14.04 18.35
CA ILE A 52 -42.04 -13.89 17.97
C ILE A 52 -42.50 -15.10 17.14
N ALA A 53 -41.72 -15.54 16.16
CA ALA A 53 -42.07 -16.69 15.33
C ALA A 53 -42.19 -17.99 16.15
N CYS A 54 -41.33 -18.19 17.15
CA CYS A 54 -41.43 -19.30 18.09
C CYS A 54 -42.67 -19.21 19.00
N LEU A 55 -42.97 -18.01 19.53
CA LEU A 55 -44.18 -17.79 20.34
C LEU A 55 -45.46 -18.08 19.54
N GLN A 56 -45.46 -17.78 18.24
CA GLN A 56 -46.61 -18.06 17.36
C GLN A 56 -46.84 -19.55 17.05
N LEU A 57 -45.87 -20.43 17.29
CA LEU A 57 -46.10 -21.87 17.15
C LEU A 57 -47.03 -22.40 18.25
N TRP A 58 -47.25 -21.62 19.31
CA TRP A 58 -48.13 -22.00 20.39
C TRP A 58 -49.59 -21.60 20.10
N SER A 59 -50.41 -22.60 19.74
CA SER A 59 -51.82 -22.40 19.37
C SER A 59 -52.68 -21.76 20.45
N LEU A 60 -52.31 -21.87 21.73
CA LEU A 60 -53.06 -21.26 22.85
C LEU A 60 -52.90 -19.73 22.90
N ILE A 61 -51.76 -19.23 22.44
CA ILE A 61 -51.36 -17.82 22.54
C ILE A 61 -51.60 -17.10 21.23
N THR A 62 -51.55 -17.81 20.11
CA THR A 62 -51.48 -17.16 18.80
C THR A 62 -52.85 -16.71 18.30
N PRO A 63 -53.07 -15.40 18.05
CA PRO A 63 -54.33 -14.88 17.50
C PRO A 63 -54.41 -14.97 15.97
N VAL A 64 -53.27 -15.24 15.31
CA VAL A 64 -53.09 -15.25 13.84
C VAL A 64 -52.56 -16.60 13.36
N ASN A 65 -52.65 -16.87 12.06
CA ASN A 65 -52.09 -18.10 11.50
C ASN A 65 -50.54 -18.05 11.55
N PRO A 66 -49.83 -19.05 12.10
CA PRO A 66 -48.36 -19.05 12.16
C PRO A 66 -47.68 -18.84 10.79
N ALA A 67 -48.33 -19.26 9.70
CA ALA A 67 -47.84 -19.07 8.35
C ALA A 67 -47.64 -17.58 7.98
N SER A 68 -48.41 -16.66 8.58
CA SER A 68 -48.32 -15.23 8.24
C SER A 68 -47.04 -14.55 8.73
N THR A 69 -46.33 -15.12 9.70
CA THR A 69 -45.06 -14.56 10.21
C THR A 69 -43.87 -15.40 9.78
N TRP A 70 -44.00 -16.74 9.78
CA TRP A 70 -42.94 -17.61 9.27
C TRP A 70 -42.69 -17.42 7.77
N GLY A 71 -43.73 -17.18 6.96
CA GLY A 71 -43.59 -16.95 5.52
C GLY A 71 -42.68 -15.76 5.18
N PRO A 72 -43.00 -14.54 5.64
CA PRO A 72 -42.14 -13.36 5.43
C PRO A 72 -40.73 -13.54 6.00
N LEU A 73 -40.60 -14.12 7.20
CA LEU A 73 -39.31 -14.31 7.85
C LEU A 73 -38.39 -15.25 7.03
N ILE A 74 -38.92 -16.38 6.54
CA ILE A 74 -38.19 -17.30 5.67
C ILE A 74 -37.80 -16.62 4.36
N PHE A 75 -38.71 -15.85 3.76
CA PHE A 75 -38.42 -15.12 2.52
C PHE A 75 -37.28 -14.12 2.70
N ILE A 76 -37.28 -13.37 3.81
CA ILE A 76 -36.25 -12.38 4.14
C ILE A 76 -34.89 -13.05 4.32
N PHE A 77 -34.83 -14.13 5.08
CA PHE A 77 -33.58 -14.89 5.27
C PHE A 77 -33.11 -15.53 3.97
N PHE A 78 -34.02 -15.99 3.13
CA PHE A 78 -33.68 -16.53 1.82
C PHE A 78 -33.05 -15.47 0.91
N VAL A 79 -33.62 -14.26 0.83
CA VAL A 79 -33.06 -13.15 0.04
C VAL A 79 -31.67 -12.75 0.55
N SER A 80 -31.53 -12.56 1.86
CA SER A 80 -30.24 -12.19 2.49
C SER A 80 -29.17 -13.27 2.27
N ALA A 81 -29.53 -14.54 2.46
CA ALA A 81 -28.63 -15.67 2.22
C ALA A 81 -28.25 -15.79 0.73
N THR A 82 -29.18 -15.53 -0.19
CA THR A 82 -28.89 -15.57 -1.64
C THR A 82 -27.90 -14.49 -2.04
N LYS A 83 -28.05 -13.27 -1.51
CA LYS A 83 -27.09 -12.17 -1.72
C LYS A 83 -25.69 -12.54 -1.21
N GLU A 84 -25.59 -13.04 0.02
CA GLU A 84 -24.30 -13.42 0.60
C GLU A 84 -23.66 -14.63 -0.11
N ALA A 85 -24.49 -15.58 -0.58
CA ALA A 85 -24.03 -16.67 -1.44
C ALA A 85 -23.47 -16.16 -2.77
N TRP A 86 -24.10 -15.15 -3.38
CA TRP A 86 -23.62 -14.53 -4.61
C TRP A 86 -22.25 -13.86 -4.42
N ASP A 87 -22.08 -13.10 -3.35
CA ASP A 87 -20.82 -12.43 -3.03
C ASP A 87 -19.69 -13.45 -2.75
N ASP A 88 -19.95 -14.51 -1.98
CA ASP A 88 -18.97 -15.57 -1.72
C ASP A 88 -18.69 -16.43 -2.99
N TYR A 89 -19.66 -16.55 -3.89
CA TYR A 89 -19.47 -17.20 -5.20
C TYR A 89 -18.58 -16.37 -6.14
N ASN A 90 -18.70 -15.04 -6.13
CA ASN A 90 -17.77 -14.20 -6.90
C ASN A 90 -16.34 -14.30 -6.35
N ARG A 91 -16.17 -14.36 -5.03
CA ARG A 91 -14.86 -14.65 -4.40
C ARG A 91 -14.32 -16.01 -4.80
N TYR A 92 -15.19 -17.03 -4.86
CA TYR A 92 -14.80 -18.34 -5.35
C TYR A 92 -14.26 -18.31 -6.77
N ILE A 93 -14.95 -17.63 -7.69
CA ILE A 93 -14.52 -17.59 -9.09
C ILE A 93 -13.13 -16.96 -9.18
N SER A 94 -12.89 -15.89 -8.41
CA SER A 94 -11.57 -15.26 -8.31
C SER A 94 -10.51 -16.22 -7.76
N ASP A 95 -10.79 -16.90 -6.64
CA ASP A 95 -9.87 -17.88 -6.04
C ASP A 95 -9.63 -19.07 -6.98
N LYS A 96 -10.66 -19.54 -7.68
CA LYS A 96 -10.58 -20.64 -8.65
C LYS A 96 -9.69 -20.26 -9.81
N LYS A 97 -9.84 -19.06 -10.37
CA LYS A 97 -8.99 -18.53 -11.44
C LYS A 97 -7.51 -18.49 -11.02
N ALA A 98 -7.22 -18.05 -9.78
CA ALA A 98 -5.85 -18.04 -9.26
C ALA A 98 -5.29 -19.45 -9.04
N ASN A 99 -6.08 -20.35 -8.44
CA ASN A 99 -5.65 -21.72 -8.12
C ASN A 99 -5.48 -22.61 -9.35
N GLU A 100 -6.34 -22.44 -10.37
CA GLU A 100 -6.33 -23.23 -11.60
C GLU A 100 -5.39 -22.67 -12.67
N LYS A 101 -4.75 -21.53 -12.42
CA LYS A 101 -3.74 -20.97 -13.32
C LYS A 101 -2.65 -22.02 -13.57
N GLU A 102 -2.32 -22.22 -14.84
CA GLU A 102 -1.30 -23.17 -15.26
C GLU A 102 0.08 -22.51 -15.17
N VAL A 103 1.02 -23.20 -14.52
CA VAL A 103 2.39 -22.74 -14.29
C VAL A 103 3.36 -23.87 -14.61
N TRP A 104 4.50 -23.52 -15.18
CA TRP A 104 5.57 -24.47 -15.47
C TRP A 104 6.33 -24.81 -14.19
N VAL A 105 6.38 -26.09 -13.84
CA VAL A 105 7.14 -26.60 -12.68
C VAL A 105 8.10 -27.68 -13.15
N VAL A 106 9.32 -27.69 -12.63
CA VAL A 106 10.26 -28.79 -12.83
C VAL A 106 9.94 -29.88 -11.83
N ARG A 107 9.66 -31.09 -12.32
CA ARG A 107 9.59 -32.31 -11.51
C ARG A 107 10.47 -33.37 -12.15
N GLN A 108 11.33 -34.01 -11.35
CA GLN A 108 12.26 -35.05 -11.82
C GLN A 108 13.12 -34.60 -13.03
N GLY A 109 13.49 -33.31 -13.06
CA GLY A 109 14.30 -32.73 -14.14
C GLY A 109 13.55 -32.41 -15.44
N ILE A 110 12.23 -32.61 -15.50
CA ILE A 110 11.39 -32.31 -16.68
C ILE A 110 10.43 -31.18 -16.34
N ARG A 111 10.24 -30.23 -17.27
CA ARG A 111 9.20 -29.21 -17.14
C ARG A 111 7.84 -29.82 -17.40
N LYS A 112 6.94 -29.68 -16.44
CA LYS A 112 5.55 -30.08 -16.54
C LYS A 112 4.66 -28.90 -16.22
N LEU A 113 3.58 -28.78 -16.97
CA LEU A 113 2.53 -27.82 -16.68
C LEU A 113 1.69 -28.33 -15.51
N VAL A 114 1.60 -27.54 -14.45
CA VAL A 114 0.92 -27.88 -13.20
C VAL A 114 0.03 -26.71 -12.78
N ARG A 115 -1.09 -26.98 -12.12
CA ARG A 115 -1.94 -25.92 -11.55
C ARG A 115 -1.24 -25.23 -10.38
N ALA A 116 -1.39 -23.93 -10.25
CA ALA A 116 -0.76 -23.12 -9.21
C ALA A 116 -0.99 -23.67 -7.79
N GLN A 117 -2.19 -24.18 -7.50
CA GLN A 117 -2.51 -24.79 -6.20
C GLN A 117 -1.67 -26.04 -5.85
N ASN A 118 -1.08 -26.71 -6.84
CA ASN A 118 -0.29 -27.94 -6.67
C ASN A 118 1.22 -27.64 -6.59
N ILE A 119 1.62 -26.37 -6.55
CA ILE A 119 3.01 -25.96 -6.30
C ILE A 119 3.34 -26.27 -4.85
N GLN A 120 4.50 -26.87 -4.64
CA GLN A 120 5.00 -27.20 -3.31
C GLN A 120 6.31 -26.48 -3.04
N VAL A 121 6.60 -26.32 -1.75
CA VAL A 121 7.85 -25.72 -1.28
C VAL A 121 9.03 -26.57 -1.76
N GLY A 122 10.05 -25.93 -2.32
CA GLY A 122 11.20 -26.59 -2.94
C GLY A 122 11.04 -26.88 -4.44
N ASN A 123 9.83 -26.74 -5.01
CA ASN A 123 9.64 -26.88 -6.46
C ASN A 123 10.30 -25.72 -7.22
N ILE A 124 10.92 -26.04 -8.35
CA ILE A 124 11.44 -25.02 -9.28
C ILE A 124 10.30 -24.61 -10.22
N VAL A 125 9.96 -23.32 -10.19
CA VAL A 125 8.86 -22.71 -10.95
C VAL A 125 9.45 -21.86 -12.07
N TRP A 126 8.91 -22.03 -13.28
CA TRP A 126 9.22 -21.21 -14.45
C TRP A 126 8.07 -20.22 -14.72
N ILE A 127 8.44 -18.97 -14.90
CA ILE A 127 7.52 -17.86 -15.17
C ILE A 127 7.89 -17.27 -16.53
N GLN A 128 6.90 -16.97 -17.36
CA GLN A 128 7.10 -16.31 -18.65
C GLN A 128 6.80 -14.81 -18.56
N GLU A 129 7.16 -14.06 -19.58
CA GLU A 129 6.84 -12.64 -19.66
C GLU A 129 5.33 -12.39 -19.49
N ASN A 130 4.98 -11.43 -18.64
CA ASN A 130 3.62 -11.01 -18.27
C ASN A 130 2.84 -12.00 -17.41
N ASP A 131 3.47 -13.08 -16.92
CA ASP A 131 2.83 -13.98 -15.97
C ASP A 131 2.86 -13.43 -14.54
N GLU A 132 1.70 -13.51 -13.89
CA GLU A 132 1.59 -13.41 -12.43
C GLU A 132 2.31 -14.56 -11.72
N VAL A 133 3.10 -14.19 -10.70
CA VAL A 133 3.88 -15.08 -9.85
C VAL A 133 2.97 -15.78 -8.83
N PRO A 134 2.97 -17.12 -8.74
CA PRO A 134 1.98 -17.86 -7.95
C PRO A 134 2.30 -17.98 -6.45
N CYS A 135 3.55 -17.81 -6.04
CA CYS A 135 4.03 -17.97 -4.66
C CYS A 135 5.38 -17.23 -4.48
N ASP A 136 5.94 -17.19 -3.27
CA ASP A 136 7.22 -16.50 -3.05
C ASP A 136 8.39 -17.39 -3.51
N LEU A 137 9.20 -16.87 -4.44
CA LEU A 137 10.27 -17.60 -5.13
C LEU A 137 11.65 -16.98 -4.84
N VAL A 138 12.71 -17.80 -4.66
CA VAL A 138 14.11 -17.37 -4.84
C VAL A 138 14.52 -17.57 -6.29
N LEU A 139 15.05 -16.54 -6.93
CA LEU A 139 15.56 -16.60 -8.30
C LEU A 139 16.81 -17.48 -8.45
N LEU A 140 16.75 -18.40 -9.42
CA LEU A 140 17.89 -19.23 -9.85
C LEU A 140 18.41 -18.81 -11.23
N GLY A 141 17.53 -18.37 -12.13
CA GLY A 141 17.89 -18.09 -13.52
C GLY A 141 16.91 -17.14 -14.19
N THR A 142 17.36 -16.48 -15.26
CA THR A 142 16.58 -15.52 -16.05
C THR A 142 17.06 -15.52 -17.50
N SER A 143 16.23 -15.03 -18.41
CA SER A 143 16.55 -14.88 -19.84
C SER A 143 17.67 -13.88 -20.10
N ASP A 144 17.88 -12.92 -19.21
CA ASP A 144 18.95 -11.93 -19.33
C ASP A 144 20.31 -12.56 -18.98
N PRO A 145 21.32 -12.53 -19.87
CA PRO A 145 22.67 -13.01 -19.58
C PRO A 145 23.32 -12.35 -18.35
N GLN A 146 22.88 -11.15 -17.96
CA GLN A 146 23.35 -10.44 -16.77
C GLN A 146 22.73 -10.96 -15.47
N GLY A 147 21.79 -11.90 -15.53
CA GLY A 147 21.14 -12.44 -14.35
C GLY A 147 20.09 -11.51 -13.74
N VAL A 148 19.56 -10.58 -14.54
CA VAL A 148 18.57 -9.58 -14.11
C VAL A 148 17.16 -9.92 -14.62
N CYS A 149 16.14 -9.61 -13.84
CA CYS A 149 14.76 -9.60 -14.31
C CYS A 149 13.97 -8.43 -13.69
N TYR A 150 12.85 -8.08 -14.32
CA TYR A 150 12.02 -6.97 -13.85
C TYR A 150 10.65 -7.48 -13.43
N ILE A 151 10.19 -7.00 -12.28
CA ILE A 151 8.89 -7.35 -11.73
C ILE A 151 8.08 -6.10 -11.46
N GLU A 152 6.78 -6.17 -11.73
CA GLU A 152 5.80 -5.17 -11.34
C GLU A 152 5.20 -5.58 -9.99
N THR A 153 5.27 -4.70 -8.98
CA THR A 153 4.81 -4.99 -7.61
C THR A 153 3.48 -4.33 -7.24
N ALA A 154 2.77 -3.76 -8.21
CA ALA A 154 1.52 -3.03 -7.99
C ALA A 154 0.46 -3.79 -7.16
N ALA A 155 0.46 -5.12 -7.21
CA ALA A 155 -0.44 -5.94 -6.39
C ALA A 155 -0.09 -6.00 -4.89
N LEU A 156 1.15 -5.65 -4.50
CA LEU A 156 1.69 -5.75 -3.14
C LEU A 156 1.72 -4.40 -2.42
N ASP A 157 2.35 -3.42 -3.06
CA ASP A 157 2.58 -2.09 -2.50
C ASP A 157 1.82 -1.01 -3.25
N GLY A 158 1.14 -1.37 -4.34
CA GLY A 158 0.52 -0.38 -5.21
C GLY A 158 1.57 0.47 -5.90
N GLU A 159 2.80 -0.02 -6.15
CA GLU A 159 3.78 0.67 -6.99
C GLU A 159 3.81 0.02 -8.40
N THR A 160 3.57 0.81 -9.44
CA THR A 160 3.58 0.40 -10.86
C THR A 160 4.98 0.39 -11.48
N ASP A 161 5.95 0.98 -10.78
CA ASP A 161 7.34 0.96 -11.21
C ASP A 161 7.91 -0.45 -11.19
N LEU A 162 8.74 -0.73 -12.18
CA LEU A 162 9.36 -2.04 -12.33
C LEU A 162 10.56 -2.17 -11.39
N LYS A 163 10.46 -3.11 -10.46
CA LYS A 163 11.56 -3.43 -9.55
C LYS A 163 12.49 -4.43 -10.21
N THR A 164 13.78 -4.12 -10.17
CA THR A 164 14.82 -5.00 -10.68
C THR A 164 15.14 -6.08 -9.62
N ARG A 165 15.22 -7.34 -10.06
CA ARG A 165 15.63 -8.49 -9.24
C ARG A 165 16.80 -9.17 -9.92
N VAL A 166 17.67 -9.78 -9.11
CA VAL A 166 18.92 -10.37 -9.57
C VAL A 166 19.01 -11.81 -9.08
N ILE A 167 19.47 -12.72 -9.94
CA ILE A 167 19.70 -14.11 -9.55
C ILE A 167 20.83 -14.21 -8.51
N SER A 168 20.89 -15.33 -7.78
CA SER A 168 22.01 -15.56 -6.87
C SER A 168 23.34 -15.60 -7.64
N PRO A 169 24.42 -14.98 -7.13
CA PRO A 169 25.75 -15.04 -7.76
C PRO A 169 26.23 -16.47 -8.02
N ALA A 170 25.85 -17.45 -7.18
CA ALA A 170 26.18 -18.86 -7.38
C ALA A 170 25.49 -19.50 -8.59
N CYS A 171 24.43 -18.88 -9.12
CA CYS A 171 23.71 -19.37 -10.28
C CYS A 171 24.06 -18.63 -11.57
N MET A 172 24.91 -17.59 -11.49
CA MET A 172 25.40 -16.85 -12.65
C MET A 172 26.21 -17.77 -13.57
N GLY A 173 25.86 -17.81 -14.86
CA GLY A 173 26.56 -18.62 -15.86
C GLY A 173 26.15 -20.10 -15.91
N ILE A 174 25.14 -20.53 -15.15
CA ILE A 174 24.56 -21.87 -15.32
C ILE A 174 23.72 -21.90 -16.60
N ASP A 175 24.03 -22.84 -17.51
CA ASP A 175 23.28 -23.02 -18.74
C ASP A 175 21.80 -23.37 -18.47
N TYR A 176 20.93 -22.86 -19.34
CA TYR A 176 19.48 -23.05 -19.27
C TYR A 176 19.03 -24.51 -19.14
N GLU A 177 19.77 -25.45 -19.74
CA GLU A 177 19.48 -26.89 -19.69
C GLU A 177 19.85 -27.55 -18.35
N LEU A 178 20.74 -26.93 -17.58
CA LEU A 178 21.24 -27.45 -16.30
C LEU A 178 20.41 -26.96 -15.11
N LEU A 179 19.68 -25.85 -15.27
CA LEU A 179 18.84 -25.26 -14.23
C LEU A 179 17.81 -26.25 -13.65
N HIS A 180 17.31 -27.20 -14.44
CA HIS A 180 16.35 -28.22 -13.98
C HIS A 180 16.95 -29.30 -13.08
N LYS A 181 18.28 -29.42 -13.06
CA LYS A 181 19.03 -30.43 -12.29
C LYS A 181 19.63 -29.86 -11.01
N ILE A 182 19.43 -28.57 -10.74
CA ILE A 182 19.95 -27.91 -9.55
C ILE A 182 19.40 -28.60 -8.30
N LYS A 183 20.30 -28.90 -7.37
CA LYS A 183 20.00 -29.39 -6.02
C LYS A 183 20.74 -28.51 -5.02
N GLY A 184 20.11 -28.28 -3.89
CA GLY A 184 20.66 -27.43 -2.84
C GLY A 184 19.68 -27.29 -1.68
N VAL A 185 20.07 -26.48 -0.70
CA VAL A 185 19.25 -26.12 0.45
C VAL A 185 19.25 -24.61 0.62
N ILE A 186 18.07 -24.05 0.90
CA ILE A 186 17.87 -22.65 1.24
C ILE A 186 17.49 -22.57 2.71
N GLU A 187 18.35 -21.94 3.50
CA GLU A 187 18.09 -21.62 4.91
C GLU A 187 17.45 -20.22 4.98
N CYS A 188 16.20 -20.15 5.40
CA CYS A 188 15.41 -18.91 5.43
C CYS A 188 14.67 -18.74 6.77
N PRO A 189 14.22 -17.53 7.11
CA PRO A 189 13.41 -17.30 8.31
C PRO A 189 12.03 -17.97 8.18
N GLY A 190 11.33 -18.05 9.31
CA GLY A 190 9.89 -18.34 9.28
C GLY A 190 9.12 -17.26 8.51
N PRO A 191 7.93 -17.57 7.97
CA PRO A 191 7.15 -16.62 7.19
C PRO A 191 6.76 -15.41 8.04
N ASP A 192 6.85 -14.22 7.45
CA ASP A 192 6.54 -12.92 8.08
C ASP A 192 5.72 -12.03 7.12
N ARG A 193 5.29 -10.86 7.61
CA ARG A 193 4.52 -9.87 6.83
C ARG A 193 5.37 -8.81 6.15
N ASP A 194 6.69 -8.80 6.36
CA ASP A 194 7.56 -7.73 5.88
C ASP A 194 7.98 -7.98 4.42
N ILE A 195 7.34 -7.27 3.49
CA ILE A 195 7.62 -7.39 2.04
C ILE A 195 9.00 -6.87 1.63
N ARG A 196 9.72 -6.15 2.49
CA ARG A 196 11.00 -5.49 2.15
C ARG A 196 12.22 -6.29 2.60
N ARG A 197 12.04 -7.21 3.53
CA ARG A 197 13.15 -7.95 4.15
C ARG A 197 13.09 -9.44 3.83
N PHE A 198 14.21 -10.00 3.44
CA PHE A 198 14.40 -11.44 3.30
C PHE A 198 15.88 -11.77 3.44
N ASP A 199 16.26 -12.27 4.62
CA ASP A 199 17.65 -12.61 4.93
C ASP A 199 17.79 -14.13 4.94
N ALA A 200 18.38 -14.71 3.90
CA ALA A 200 18.51 -16.16 3.75
C ALA A 200 19.88 -16.56 3.20
N ASN A 201 20.19 -17.85 3.24
CA ASN A 201 21.40 -18.40 2.63
C ASN A 201 21.05 -19.56 1.68
N LEU A 202 21.66 -19.56 0.51
CA LEU A 202 21.62 -20.65 -0.46
C LEU A 202 22.90 -21.48 -0.35
N ARG A 203 22.74 -22.80 -0.37
CA ARG A 203 23.86 -23.74 -0.50
C ARG A 203 23.55 -24.73 -1.60
N LEU A 204 24.36 -24.74 -2.65
CA LEU A 204 24.20 -25.69 -3.78
C LEU A 204 25.00 -26.97 -3.52
N PHE A 205 24.47 -28.10 -4.01
CA PHE A 205 25.15 -29.39 -3.95
C PHE A 205 25.86 -29.71 -5.28
N PRO A 206 26.91 -30.55 -5.27
CA PRO A 206 27.61 -30.99 -6.47
C PRO A 206 26.64 -31.61 -7.50
N PRO A 207 26.82 -31.37 -8.82
CA PRO A 207 28.07 -30.99 -9.51
C PRO A 207 28.29 -29.49 -9.79
N PHE A 208 27.46 -28.58 -9.24
CA PHE A 208 27.45 -27.17 -9.66
C PHE A 208 28.44 -26.28 -8.90
N LEU A 209 28.47 -26.37 -7.57
CA LEU A 209 29.41 -25.64 -6.71
C LEU A 209 29.72 -26.47 -5.46
N ASP A 210 30.93 -26.32 -4.92
CA ASP A 210 31.39 -27.07 -3.76
C ASP A 210 30.96 -26.35 -2.46
N ASN A 211 29.70 -26.53 -2.06
CA ASN A 211 29.20 -26.30 -0.70
C ASN A 211 29.38 -24.89 -0.06
N ASP A 212 29.70 -23.86 -0.85
CA ASP A 212 29.80 -22.48 -0.37
C ASP A 212 28.41 -21.88 -0.02
N LEU A 213 28.40 -21.08 1.04
CA LEU A 213 27.21 -20.36 1.51
C LEU A 213 27.07 -19.05 0.72
N CYS A 214 25.97 -18.89 -0.01
CA CYS A 214 25.67 -17.68 -0.74
C CYS A 214 24.54 -16.90 -0.06
N PRO A 215 24.78 -15.66 0.38
CA PRO A 215 23.74 -14.85 0.99
C PRO A 215 22.69 -14.47 -0.05
N LEU A 216 21.43 -14.57 0.35
CA LEU A 216 20.27 -14.15 -0.39
C LEU A 216 19.61 -12.97 0.33
N THR A 217 19.21 -11.99 -0.45
CA THR A 217 18.46 -10.81 0.01
C THR A 217 17.09 -10.79 -0.67
N ILE A 218 16.26 -9.80 -0.31
CA ILE A 218 14.98 -9.57 -1.01
C ILE A 218 15.18 -9.38 -2.52
N LYS A 219 16.31 -8.82 -2.97
CA LYS A 219 16.62 -8.62 -4.40
C LYS A 219 16.71 -9.94 -5.18
N ASN A 220 16.96 -11.04 -4.49
CA ASN A 220 17.02 -12.38 -5.06
C ASN A 220 15.67 -13.11 -5.03
N THR A 221 14.59 -12.43 -4.66
CA THR A 221 13.25 -13.03 -4.55
C THR A 221 12.23 -12.35 -5.45
N ILE A 222 11.23 -13.12 -5.88
CA ILE A 222 10.00 -12.62 -6.50
C ILE A 222 8.82 -13.10 -5.66
N LEU A 223 7.98 -12.16 -5.23
CA LEU A 223 6.87 -12.42 -4.32
C LEU A 223 5.57 -12.76 -5.08
N GLN A 224 4.63 -13.40 -4.38
CA GLN A 224 3.31 -13.74 -4.91
C GLN A 224 2.56 -12.51 -5.44
N SER A 225 1.84 -12.67 -6.55
CA SER A 225 1.05 -11.64 -7.25
C SER A 225 1.85 -10.49 -7.88
N CYS A 226 3.18 -10.55 -7.87
CA CYS A 226 3.99 -9.75 -8.78
C CYS A 226 3.85 -10.26 -10.22
N TYR A 227 4.07 -9.39 -11.21
CA TYR A 227 4.09 -9.77 -12.62
C TYR A 227 5.51 -9.68 -13.17
N LEU A 228 5.96 -10.69 -13.90
CA LEU A 228 7.24 -10.62 -14.63
C LEU A 228 7.05 -9.72 -15.86
N ARG A 229 7.92 -8.74 -16.08
CA ARG A 229 7.82 -7.80 -17.21
C ARG A 229 9.16 -7.67 -17.90
N ASN A 230 9.19 -7.57 -19.24
CA ASN A 230 10.40 -7.32 -20.02
C ASN A 230 11.52 -8.34 -19.75
N THR A 231 11.12 -9.56 -19.43
CA THR A 231 12.00 -10.69 -19.21
C THR A 231 11.26 -11.88 -19.77
N GLU A 232 11.81 -12.53 -20.79
CA GLU A 232 11.12 -13.60 -21.53
C GLU A 232 10.78 -14.76 -20.60
N TRP A 233 11.70 -15.09 -19.70
CA TRP A 233 11.49 -16.10 -18.68
C TRP A 233 12.34 -15.83 -17.44
N ALA A 234 11.82 -16.24 -16.28
CA ALA A 234 12.56 -16.34 -15.03
C ALA A 234 12.27 -17.68 -14.37
N CYS A 235 13.23 -18.23 -13.64
CA CYS A 235 13.04 -19.44 -12.85
C CYS A 235 13.48 -19.26 -11.41
N GLY A 236 12.75 -19.87 -10.48
CA GLY A 236 13.04 -19.77 -9.07
C GLY A 236 12.45 -20.91 -8.24
N VAL A 237 12.89 -21.02 -6.99
CA VAL A 237 12.46 -22.06 -6.05
C VAL A 237 11.37 -21.52 -5.13
N ALA A 238 10.26 -22.25 -5.00
CA ALA A 238 9.19 -21.91 -4.07
C ALA A 238 9.63 -22.04 -2.61
N ILE A 239 9.57 -20.93 -1.86
CA ILE A 239 9.96 -20.86 -0.45
C ILE A 239 8.73 -20.89 0.44
N TYR A 240 7.78 -19.98 0.16
CA TYR A 240 6.53 -19.82 0.89
C TYR A 240 5.36 -19.98 -0.08
N THR A 241 4.37 -20.76 0.33
CA THR A 241 3.20 -21.13 -0.46
C THR A 241 1.92 -20.74 0.26
N GLY A 242 0.83 -20.53 -0.49
CA GLY A 242 -0.51 -20.32 0.06
C GLY A 242 -0.57 -19.14 1.03
N ASN A 243 -1.07 -19.41 2.24
CA ASN A 243 -1.26 -18.40 3.29
C ASN A 243 0.05 -18.03 4.02
N GLU A 244 1.15 -18.77 3.82
CA GLU A 244 2.46 -18.43 4.39
C GLU A 244 3.27 -17.47 3.52
N THR A 245 2.81 -17.18 2.30
CA THR A 245 3.40 -16.10 1.49
C THR A 245 3.32 -14.76 2.23
N LYS A 246 4.26 -13.85 1.97
CA LYS A 246 4.27 -12.52 2.62
C LYS A 246 2.96 -11.75 2.37
N LEU A 247 2.40 -11.89 1.17
CA LEU A 247 1.08 -11.34 0.82
C LEU A 247 -0.05 -12.07 1.54
N GLY A 248 -0.03 -13.40 1.57
CA GLY A 248 -1.01 -14.22 2.27
C GLY A 248 -1.10 -13.89 3.76
N MET A 249 0.03 -13.68 4.43
CA MET A 249 0.08 -13.31 5.84
C MET A 249 -0.41 -11.89 6.13
N SER A 250 -0.35 -11.01 5.12
CA SER A 250 -0.83 -9.62 5.20
C SER A 250 -2.34 -9.54 4.99
N ARG A 251 -2.97 -10.56 4.39
CA ARG A 251 -4.43 -10.65 4.23
C ARG A 251 -5.09 -11.03 5.54
N GLY A 252 -5.80 -10.08 6.16
CA GLY A 252 -6.64 -10.34 7.33
C GLY A 252 -7.93 -11.09 6.99
N ILE A 253 -8.53 -11.77 7.98
CA ILE A 253 -9.87 -12.36 7.82
C ILE A 253 -10.87 -11.21 7.64
N PRO A 254 -11.64 -11.15 6.53
CA PRO A 254 -12.60 -10.07 6.31
C PRO A 254 -13.69 -10.12 7.38
N LYS A 255 -13.69 -9.14 8.29
CA LYS A 255 -14.78 -8.93 9.26
C LYS A 255 -15.99 -8.34 8.53
N PRO A 256 -17.22 -8.70 8.92
CA PRO A 256 -18.41 -8.03 8.41
C PRO A 256 -18.38 -6.56 8.83
N LYS A 257 -18.48 -5.65 7.85
CA LYS A 257 -18.64 -4.22 8.11
C LYS A 257 -20.12 -3.98 8.39
N LEU A 258 -20.44 -3.57 9.61
CA LEU A 258 -21.78 -3.10 9.99
C LEU A 258 -21.82 -1.59 9.75
N THR A 259 -22.94 -1.10 9.19
CA THR A 259 -23.12 0.35 8.96
C THR A 259 -23.62 1.03 10.22
N ALA A 260 -23.42 2.34 10.35
CA ALA A 260 -23.96 3.12 11.47
C ALA A 260 -25.50 3.06 11.52
N VAL A 261 -26.14 3.03 10.36
CA VAL A 261 -27.61 2.86 10.25
C VAL A 261 -28.06 1.52 10.82
N ASP A 262 -27.32 0.44 10.58
CA ASP A 262 -27.64 -0.87 11.18
C ASP A 262 -27.61 -0.81 12.71
N ALA A 263 -26.61 -0.11 13.29
CA ALA A 263 -26.50 0.07 14.74
C ALA A 263 -27.64 0.92 15.33
N ILE A 264 -28.03 2.01 14.64
CA ILE A 264 -29.19 2.84 15.04
C ILE A 264 -30.47 2.01 15.02
N ILE A 265 -30.69 1.19 13.98
CA ILE A 265 -31.86 0.32 13.87
C ILE A 265 -31.90 -0.70 15.00
N ASP A 266 -30.77 -1.33 15.34
CA ASP A 266 -30.71 -2.28 16.45
C ASP A 266 -31.04 -1.58 17.79
N LYS A 267 -30.55 -0.34 18.02
CA LYS A 267 -30.87 0.46 19.22
C LYS A 267 -32.34 0.85 19.30
N LEU A 268 -32.94 1.30 18.19
CA LEU A 268 -34.36 1.62 18.10
C LEU A 268 -35.24 0.38 18.31
N THR A 269 -34.84 -0.75 17.72
CA THR A 269 -35.54 -2.03 17.90
C THR A 269 -35.55 -2.44 19.37
N GLY A 270 -34.42 -2.31 20.07
CA GLY A 270 -34.33 -2.55 21.51
C GLY A 270 -35.25 -1.63 22.32
N ALA A 271 -35.29 -0.33 21.98
CA ALA A 271 -36.17 0.63 22.65
C ALA A 271 -37.67 0.33 22.43
N ILE A 272 -38.05 -0.01 21.19
CA ILE A 272 -39.44 -0.39 20.86
C ILE A 272 -39.81 -1.69 21.57
N PHE A 273 -38.90 -2.66 21.65
CA PHE A 273 -39.14 -3.92 22.38
C PHE A 273 -39.36 -3.67 23.88
N VAL A 274 -38.57 -2.82 24.52
CA VAL A 274 -38.79 -2.44 25.93
C VAL A 274 -40.16 -1.76 26.11
N PHE A 275 -40.52 -0.86 25.21
CA PHE A 275 -41.84 -0.23 25.21
C PHE A 275 -42.97 -1.27 25.04
N GLN A 276 -42.78 -2.24 24.15
CA GLN A 276 -43.72 -3.32 23.89
C GLN A 276 -43.98 -4.16 25.15
N ILE A 277 -42.93 -4.54 25.88
CA ILE A 277 -43.05 -5.27 27.14
C ILE A 277 -43.87 -4.48 28.18
N VAL A 278 -43.66 -3.17 28.30
CA VAL A 278 -44.44 -2.32 29.22
C VAL A 278 -45.92 -2.31 28.83
N VAL A 279 -46.23 -2.11 27.55
CA VAL A 279 -47.61 -2.12 27.04
C VAL A 279 -48.27 -3.47 27.29
N VAL A 280 -47.55 -4.57 27.03
CA VAL A 280 -48.02 -5.94 27.22
C VAL A 280 -48.30 -6.27 28.67
N ILE A 281 -47.48 -5.80 29.61
CA ILE A 281 -47.73 -5.98 31.04
C ILE A 281 -49.01 -5.24 31.44
N VAL A 282 -49.16 -3.98 31.05
CA VAL A 282 -50.32 -3.16 31.41
C VAL A 282 -51.61 -3.73 30.83
N LEU A 283 -51.64 -3.98 29.51
CA LEU A 283 -52.81 -4.53 28.82
C LEU A 283 -53.08 -5.98 29.22
N GLY A 284 -52.04 -6.76 29.45
CA GLY A 284 -52.14 -8.15 29.90
C GLY A 284 -52.74 -8.27 31.30
N ILE A 285 -52.32 -7.44 32.25
CA ILE A 285 -52.91 -7.38 33.60
C ILE A 285 -54.36 -6.92 33.50
N ALA A 286 -54.64 -5.83 32.77
CA ALA A 286 -56.01 -5.33 32.59
C ALA A 286 -56.92 -6.39 31.96
N GLY A 287 -56.43 -7.11 30.94
CA GLY A 287 -57.14 -8.19 30.28
C GLY A 287 -57.40 -9.40 31.19
N ASN A 288 -56.44 -9.77 32.04
CA ASN A 288 -56.63 -10.82 33.05
C ASN A 288 -57.68 -10.41 34.11
N VAL A 289 -57.61 -9.18 34.62
CA VAL A 289 -58.60 -8.66 35.57
C VAL A 289 -60.00 -8.68 34.95
N TRP A 290 -60.14 -8.25 33.70
CA TRP A 290 -61.42 -8.26 33.00
C TRP A 290 -61.94 -9.69 32.74
N LYS A 291 -61.04 -10.62 32.39
CA LYS A 291 -61.38 -12.04 32.21
C LYS A 291 -62.00 -12.62 33.49
N ASP A 292 -61.36 -12.40 34.63
CA ASP A 292 -61.77 -13.01 35.90
C ASP A 292 -63.00 -12.33 36.52
N THR A 293 -63.19 -11.03 36.30
CA THR A 293 -64.32 -10.28 36.87
C THR A 293 -65.60 -10.37 36.03
N GLU A 294 -65.49 -10.20 34.71
CA GLU A 294 -66.65 -9.99 33.83
C GLU A 294 -66.82 -11.12 32.80
N ALA A 295 -65.74 -11.54 32.14
CA ALA A 295 -65.85 -12.50 31.03
C ALA A 295 -66.28 -13.91 31.47
N ARG A 296 -65.77 -14.40 32.62
CA ARG A 296 -66.17 -15.71 33.17
C ARG A 296 -67.64 -15.76 33.62
N ARG A 297 -68.29 -14.62 33.85
CA ARG A 297 -69.74 -14.55 34.18
C ARG A 297 -70.64 -14.69 32.96
N GLN A 298 -70.13 -14.43 31.77
CA GLN A 298 -70.89 -14.43 30.53
C GLN A 298 -71.02 -15.85 29.98
N TRP A 299 -72.25 -16.38 29.94
CA TRP A 299 -72.55 -17.77 29.57
C TRP A 299 -72.10 -18.15 28.15
N TYR A 300 -71.99 -17.19 27.24
CA TYR A 300 -71.65 -17.44 25.84
C TYR A 300 -70.13 -17.54 25.58
N VAL A 301 -69.26 -17.08 26.49
CA VAL A 301 -67.79 -17.00 26.27
C VAL A 301 -67.07 -18.34 26.51
N HIS A 302 -67.68 -19.29 27.22
CA HIS A 302 -67.21 -20.68 27.40
C HIS A 302 -65.71 -20.83 27.75
N TYR A 303 -65.26 -20.20 28.85
CA TYR A 303 -63.91 -20.44 29.38
C TYR A 303 -63.83 -21.83 30.06
N PRO A 304 -62.76 -22.62 29.82
CA PRO A 304 -62.55 -23.88 30.53
C PRO A 304 -62.34 -23.65 32.03
N MET A 305 -62.90 -24.53 32.87
CA MET A 305 -62.85 -24.46 34.33
C MET A 305 -61.45 -24.79 34.91
N GLU A 306 -60.65 -25.58 34.18
CA GLU A 306 -59.26 -25.89 34.52
C GLU A 306 -58.34 -25.33 33.43
N GLY A 307 -57.47 -24.39 33.83
CA GLY A 307 -56.46 -23.78 32.98
C GLY A 307 -55.06 -24.32 33.25
N PRO A 308 -54.12 -24.21 32.30
CA PRO A 308 -52.72 -24.52 32.54
C PRO A 308 -52.10 -23.57 33.58
N TRP A 309 -51.04 -24.01 34.26
CA TRP A 309 -50.34 -23.21 35.30
C TRP A 309 -49.82 -21.85 34.81
N PHE A 310 -49.67 -21.66 33.50
CA PHE A 310 -49.22 -20.43 32.86
C PHE A 310 -50.37 -19.58 32.27
N GLU A 311 -51.64 -19.83 32.64
CA GLU A 311 -52.82 -19.11 32.10
C GLU A 311 -52.71 -17.57 32.24
N LEU A 312 -52.07 -17.08 33.32
CA LEU A 312 -51.83 -15.65 33.55
C LEU A 312 -50.98 -15.00 32.43
N LEU A 313 -50.10 -15.76 31.78
CA LEU A 313 -49.22 -15.27 30.73
C LEU A 313 -49.88 -15.30 29.34
N VAL A 314 -51.00 -16.00 29.17
CA VAL A 314 -51.63 -16.19 27.85
C VAL A 314 -52.14 -14.88 27.27
N ILE A 315 -52.83 -14.05 28.06
CA ILE A 315 -53.35 -12.75 27.59
C ILE A 315 -52.22 -11.74 27.33
N PRO A 316 -51.24 -11.56 28.23
CA PRO A 316 -50.05 -10.75 27.92
C PRO A 316 -49.34 -11.20 26.63
N LEU A 317 -49.05 -12.50 26.47
CA LEU A 317 -48.34 -12.99 25.27
C LEU A 317 -49.19 -12.86 23.99
N ARG A 318 -50.53 -12.87 24.07
CA ARG A 318 -51.41 -12.49 22.95
C ARG A 318 -51.22 -11.05 22.53
N PHE A 319 -51.16 -10.12 23.50
CA PHE A 319 -50.88 -8.72 23.22
C PHE A 319 -49.47 -8.52 22.66
N GLU A 320 -48.48 -9.28 23.13
CA GLU A 320 -47.12 -9.27 22.56
C GLU A 320 -47.14 -9.63 21.07
N LEU A 321 -47.86 -10.69 20.70
CA LEU A 321 -47.99 -11.09 19.29
C LEU A 321 -48.74 -10.04 18.44
N LEU A 322 -49.78 -9.39 18.99
CA LEU A 322 -50.51 -8.32 18.28
C LEU A 322 -49.66 -7.05 18.12
N CYS A 323 -48.90 -6.68 19.14
CA CYS A 323 -48.00 -5.53 19.11
C CYS A 323 -46.74 -5.77 18.26
N SER A 324 -46.45 -7.01 17.84
CA SER A 324 -45.28 -7.32 17.00
C SER A 324 -45.24 -6.59 15.65
N ILE A 325 -46.38 -6.06 15.18
CA ILE A 325 -46.49 -5.23 13.97
C ILE A 325 -45.75 -3.88 14.12
N MET A 326 -45.48 -3.44 15.35
CA MET A 326 -44.74 -2.19 15.62
C MET A 326 -43.31 -2.21 15.07
N ILE A 327 -42.68 -3.38 14.96
CA ILE A 327 -41.35 -3.55 14.37
C ILE A 327 -41.53 -4.19 12.98
N PRO A 328 -41.47 -3.40 11.89
CA PRO A 328 -41.77 -3.90 10.55
C PRO A 328 -40.67 -4.86 10.05
N ILE A 329 -41.03 -6.12 9.81
CA ILE A 329 -40.08 -7.15 9.33
C ILE A 329 -39.44 -6.74 7.98
N SER A 330 -40.16 -5.99 7.14
CA SER A 330 -39.72 -5.57 5.81
C SER A 330 -38.58 -4.54 5.79
N ILE A 331 -38.31 -3.83 6.91
CA ILE A 331 -37.32 -2.76 6.93
C ILE A 331 -35.93 -3.26 6.54
N LYS A 332 -35.56 -4.45 7.01
CA LYS A 332 -34.25 -5.05 6.77
C LYS A 332 -33.99 -5.32 5.29
N VAL A 333 -34.90 -6.03 4.64
CA VAL A 333 -34.74 -6.39 3.23
C VAL A 333 -34.84 -5.18 2.34
N SER A 334 -35.69 -4.21 2.70
CA SER A 334 -35.77 -2.95 1.96
C SER A 334 -34.43 -2.22 1.98
N LEU A 335 -33.76 -2.14 3.13
CA LEU A 335 -32.43 -1.54 3.24
C LEU A 335 -31.37 -2.33 2.46
N ASP A 336 -31.31 -3.65 2.62
CA ASP A 336 -30.34 -4.50 1.91
C ASP A 336 -30.48 -4.39 0.38
N LEU A 337 -31.71 -4.26 -0.12
CA LEU A 337 -32.03 -4.06 -1.53
C LEU A 337 -31.64 -2.66 -2.01
N VAL A 338 -32.01 -1.62 -1.27
CA VAL A 338 -31.66 -0.22 -1.59
C VAL A 338 -30.15 -0.04 -1.63
N LYS A 339 -29.42 -0.56 -0.63
CA LYS A 339 -27.95 -0.53 -0.58
C LYS A 339 -27.34 -1.18 -1.82
N SER A 340 -27.89 -2.31 -2.26
CA SER A 340 -27.46 -3.01 -3.47
C SER A 340 -27.74 -2.24 -4.77
N LEU A 341 -28.88 -1.54 -4.85
CA LEU A 341 -29.22 -0.70 -5.99
C LEU A 341 -28.31 0.53 -6.07
N TYR A 342 -28.02 1.19 -4.95
CA TYR A 342 -27.08 2.31 -4.91
C TYR A 342 -25.67 1.91 -5.31
N ALA A 343 -25.19 0.74 -4.90
CA ALA A 343 -23.91 0.23 -5.39
C ALA A 343 -23.90 0.07 -6.93
N LYS A 344 -25.01 -0.36 -7.53
CA LYS A 344 -25.15 -0.44 -9.00
C LYS A 344 -25.24 0.94 -9.67
N PHE A 345 -25.86 1.92 -9.03
CA PHE A 345 -25.89 3.28 -9.56
C PHE A 345 -24.50 3.92 -9.57
N ILE A 346 -23.66 3.63 -8.57
CA ILE A 346 -22.25 4.03 -8.56
C ILE A 346 -21.53 3.38 -9.76
N ASP A 347 -21.67 2.06 -9.96
CA ASP A 347 -21.04 1.35 -11.08
C ASP A 347 -21.46 1.89 -12.47
N TRP A 348 -22.67 2.44 -12.58
CA TRP A 348 -23.25 2.92 -13.85
C TRP A 348 -23.03 4.41 -14.13
N ASP A 349 -22.42 5.16 -13.21
CA ASP A 349 -22.20 6.59 -13.42
C ASP A 349 -21.09 6.85 -14.44
N TYR A 350 -21.48 7.41 -15.58
CA TYR A 350 -20.55 7.79 -16.65
C TYR A 350 -19.52 8.84 -16.21
N LYS A 351 -19.84 9.68 -15.21
CA LYS A 351 -18.91 10.70 -14.70
C LYS A 351 -17.78 10.10 -13.87
N MET A 352 -17.92 8.88 -13.36
CA MET A 352 -16.91 8.16 -12.57
C MET A 352 -16.10 7.18 -13.43
N ILE A 353 -16.01 7.44 -14.74
CA ILE A 353 -15.15 6.71 -15.67
C ILE A 353 -13.89 7.53 -15.91
N ASP A 354 -12.74 6.92 -15.66
CA ASP A 354 -11.47 7.53 -16.03
C ASP A 354 -11.32 7.59 -17.56
N ARG A 355 -11.03 8.79 -18.09
CA ARG A 355 -10.98 9.03 -19.53
C ARG A 355 -9.71 8.48 -20.18
N GLU A 356 -8.61 8.39 -19.43
CA GLU A 356 -7.34 7.88 -19.97
C GLU A 356 -7.34 6.36 -20.10
N THR A 357 -7.81 5.66 -19.07
CA THR A 357 -7.81 4.19 -19.04
C THR A 357 -9.12 3.56 -19.50
N GLY A 358 -10.22 4.33 -19.53
CA GLY A 358 -11.56 3.80 -19.79
C GLY A 358 -12.08 2.91 -18.67
N THR A 359 -11.49 2.96 -17.47
CA THR A 359 -11.92 2.14 -16.33
C THR A 359 -13.09 2.79 -15.59
N PRO A 360 -14.21 2.06 -15.38
CA PRO A 360 -15.33 2.56 -14.59
C PRO A 360 -15.09 2.36 -13.08
N SER A 361 -15.75 3.17 -12.25
CA SER A 361 -15.84 2.89 -10.82
C SER A 361 -16.51 1.55 -10.54
N HIS A 362 -16.02 0.82 -9.53
CA HIS A 362 -16.54 -0.49 -9.16
C HIS A 362 -16.75 -0.61 -7.65
N ALA A 363 -18.01 -0.72 -7.20
CA ALA A 363 -18.39 -0.93 -5.82
C ALA A 363 -18.14 -2.39 -5.40
N THR A 364 -17.01 -2.64 -4.74
CA THR A 364 -16.64 -4.00 -4.28
C THR A 364 -17.50 -4.51 -3.12
N ASN A 365 -18.07 -3.61 -2.31
CA ASN A 365 -18.92 -3.94 -1.19
C ASN A 365 -20.27 -3.22 -1.32
N THR A 366 -21.34 -4.00 -1.46
CA THR A 366 -22.70 -3.49 -1.63
C THR A 366 -23.39 -3.08 -0.33
N ALA A 367 -22.76 -3.30 0.83
CA ALA A 367 -23.38 -3.05 2.14
C ALA A 367 -23.11 -1.66 2.72
N ILE A 368 -22.09 -0.93 2.23
CA ILE A 368 -21.55 0.29 2.88
C ILE A 368 -21.78 1.56 2.06
N SER A 369 -22.70 1.54 1.09
CA SER A 369 -22.90 2.67 0.17
C SER A 369 -23.40 3.94 0.86
N GLU A 370 -24.14 3.82 1.96
CA GLU A 370 -24.67 4.95 2.72
C GLU A 370 -23.64 5.61 3.64
N ASP A 371 -22.63 4.85 4.11
CA ASP A 371 -21.57 5.37 4.98
C ASP A 371 -20.78 6.48 4.29
N LEU A 372 -20.73 6.48 2.94
CA LEU A 372 -20.12 7.55 2.14
C LEU A 372 -20.73 8.93 2.41
N GLY A 373 -22.01 9.00 2.79
CA GLY A 373 -22.69 10.24 3.13
C GLY A 373 -22.44 10.73 4.57
N GLN A 374 -21.79 9.91 5.40
CA GLN A 374 -21.50 10.18 6.80
C GLN A 374 -19.99 10.32 7.06
N VAL A 375 -19.18 10.38 5.99
CA VAL A 375 -17.73 10.53 6.10
C VAL A 375 -17.40 11.90 6.69
N GLU A 376 -16.74 11.89 7.84
CA GLU A 376 -16.24 13.11 8.48
C GLU A 376 -14.74 13.29 8.27
N TYR A 377 -13.99 12.21 8.19
CA TYR A 377 -12.54 12.23 8.01
C TYR A 377 -12.13 11.42 6.78
N ILE A 378 -11.31 12.04 5.93
CA ILE A 378 -10.62 11.39 4.82
C ILE A 378 -9.14 11.27 5.17
N LEU A 379 -8.65 10.03 5.29
CA LEU A 379 -7.21 9.77 5.27
C LEU A 379 -6.80 9.47 3.84
N THR A 380 -5.94 10.31 3.28
CA THR A 380 -5.42 10.16 1.93
C THR A 380 -3.94 9.83 1.97
N ASP A 381 -3.52 8.91 1.09
CA ASP A 381 -2.12 8.79 0.75
C ASP A 381 -1.68 9.99 -0.09
N LYS A 382 -0.39 10.30 -0.09
CA LYS A 382 0.18 11.35 -0.95
C LYS A 382 0.44 10.78 -2.36
N THR A 383 1.31 9.79 -2.43
CA THR A 383 1.79 9.22 -3.70
C THR A 383 0.68 8.41 -4.37
N GLY A 384 0.48 8.65 -5.67
CA GLY A 384 -0.51 7.93 -6.49
C GLY A 384 -1.98 8.28 -6.21
N THR A 385 -2.27 9.10 -5.19
CA THR A 385 -3.63 9.57 -4.87
C THR A 385 -3.76 11.08 -5.07
N LEU A 386 -2.92 11.87 -4.41
CA LEU A 386 -2.88 13.32 -4.61
C LEU A 386 -2.00 13.68 -5.80
N THR A 387 -0.94 12.89 -6.01
CA THR A 387 -0.01 13.05 -7.13
C THR A 387 -0.22 11.98 -8.18
N GLU A 388 0.12 12.30 -9.42
CA GLU A 388 0.09 11.35 -10.56
C GLU A 388 1.26 10.37 -10.51
N ASN A 389 2.19 10.53 -9.54
CA ASN A 389 3.47 9.86 -9.53
C ASN A 389 4.16 10.04 -10.90
N LYS A 390 4.30 11.31 -11.28
CA LYS A 390 4.94 11.74 -12.52
C LYS A 390 5.91 12.86 -12.17
N MET A 391 7.17 12.48 -12.06
CA MET A 391 8.26 13.39 -11.73
C MET A 391 8.66 14.21 -12.96
N ILE A 392 8.60 15.53 -12.86
CA ILE A 392 8.92 16.45 -13.95
C ILE A 392 10.09 17.33 -13.55
N PHE A 393 11.18 17.31 -14.32
CA PHE A 393 12.29 18.23 -14.13
C PHE A 393 11.84 19.67 -14.47
N ARG A 394 11.92 20.59 -13.49
CA ARG A 394 11.42 21.96 -13.65
C ARG A 394 12.49 23.02 -13.58
N ARG A 395 13.41 22.93 -12.63
CA ARG A 395 14.43 23.97 -12.40
C ARG A 395 15.78 23.33 -12.10
N CYS A 396 16.84 24.07 -12.34
CA CYS A 396 18.16 23.69 -11.86
C CYS A 396 19.03 24.91 -11.57
N CYS A 397 20.01 24.73 -10.71
CA CYS A 397 21.08 25.69 -10.48
C CYS A 397 22.39 25.01 -10.88
N ILE A 398 23.12 25.54 -11.88
CA ILE A 398 24.38 24.98 -12.37
C ILE A 398 25.48 26.03 -12.17
N ASN A 399 26.54 25.67 -11.45
CA ASN A 399 27.64 26.58 -11.11
C ASN A 399 27.19 27.96 -10.56
N GLY A 400 26.09 27.98 -9.80
CA GLY A 400 25.52 29.20 -9.21
C GLY A 400 24.58 30.01 -10.10
N VAL A 401 24.32 29.58 -11.34
CA VAL A 401 23.34 30.20 -12.25
C VAL A 401 22.00 29.45 -12.16
N PHE A 402 20.90 30.18 -12.00
CA PHE A 402 19.55 29.63 -11.83
C PHE A 402 18.82 29.58 -13.16
N TYR A 403 18.37 28.39 -13.56
CA TYR A 403 17.60 28.17 -14.79
C TYR A 403 16.17 27.74 -14.48
N GLY A 404 15.21 28.24 -15.26
CA GLY A 404 13.78 27.97 -15.12
C GLY A 404 13.05 28.87 -14.11
N SER A 405 13.71 29.90 -13.58
CA SER A 405 13.12 30.84 -12.62
C SER A 405 12.01 31.70 -13.23
N GLU A 406 12.21 32.21 -14.45
CA GLU A 406 11.22 33.07 -15.14
C GLU A 406 10.21 32.27 -15.95
N SER A 407 10.65 31.23 -16.67
CA SER A 407 9.80 30.37 -17.51
C SER A 407 9.00 29.35 -16.70
N GLY A 408 9.41 29.05 -15.47
CA GLY A 408 8.91 27.92 -14.68
C GLY A 408 9.36 26.54 -15.19
N ASP A 409 10.19 26.51 -16.25
CA ASP A 409 10.62 25.30 -16.94
C ASP A 409 12.03 25.51 -17.52
N ALA A 410 13.03 24.90 -16.88
CA ALA A 410 14.43 24.98 -17.26
C ALA A 410 14.67 24.42 -18.67
N LEU A 411 13.86 23.49 -19.16
CA LEU A 411 14.00 22.92 -20.50
C LEU A 411 13.62 23.91 -21.61
N LYS A 412 12.87 24.97 -21.26
CA LYS A 412 12.49 26.06 -22.14
C LYS A 412 13.30 27.34 -21.89
N ASP A 413 14.22 27.30 -20.93
CA ASP A 413 15.06 28.44 -20.60
C ASP A 413 16.10 28.66 -21.71
N VAL A 414 16.05 29.84 -22.32
CA VAL A 414 16.91 30.21 -23.45
C VAL A 414 18.39 30.19 -23.03
N GLU A 415 18.71 30.66 -21.82
CA GLU A 415 20.10 30.70 -21.35
C GLU A 415 20.69 29.29 -21.19
N LEU A 416 19.88 28.33 -20.72
CA LEU A 416 20.32 26.95 -20.59
C LEU A 416 20.53 26.31 -21.96
N VAL A 417 19.58 26.49 -22.88
CA VAL A 417 19.67 25.91 -24.24
C VAL A 417 20.88 26.47 -24.99
N ASP A 418 21.18 27.76 -24.82
CA ASP A 418 22.36 28.40 -25.39
C ASP A 418 23.66 27.90 -24.73
N ALA A 419 23.68 27.69 -23.41
CA ALA A 419 24.82 27.13 -22.69
C ALA A 419 25.13 25.68 -23.11
N VAL A 420 24.09 24.88 -23.38
CA VAL A 420 24.20 23.52 -23.92
C VAL A 420 24.72 23.55 -25.36
N SER A 421 24.16 24.42 -26.19
CA SER A 421 24.54 24.55 -27.61
C SER A 421 25.97 25.05 -27.78
N SER A 422 26.43 25.94 -26.89
CA SER A 422 27.81 26.43 -26.85
C SER A 422 28.80 25.42 -26.26
N GLY A 423 28.32 24.31 -25.68
CA GLY A 423 29.16 23.25 -25.14
C GLY A 423 29.92 23.66 -23.87
N SER A 424 29.31 24.47 -23.01
CA SER A 424 29.89 24.86 -21.72
C SER A 424 30.28 23.63 -20.89
N ALA A 425 31.54 23.56 -20.45
CA ALA A 425 32.08 22.39 -19.76
C ALA A 425 31.28 22.03 -18.49
N ASP A 426 30.92 23.03 -17.69
CA ASP A 426 30.18 22.83 -16.43
C ASP A 426 28.77 22.27 -16.68
N VAL A 427 28.09 22.77 -17.72
CA VAL A 427 26.73 22.32 -18.09
C VAL A 427 26.77 20.92 -18.67
N VAL A 428 27.74 20.63 -19.56
CA VAL A 428 27.90 19.29 -20.14
C VAL A 428 28.22 18.28 -19.04
N LEU A 429 29.08 18.62 -18.08
CA LEU A 429 29.41 17.76 -16.95
C LEU A 429 28.19 17.52 -16.05
N PHE A 430 27.43 18.57 -15.73
CA PHE A 430 26.17 18.46 -14.98
C PHE A 430 25.16 17.54 -15.66
N LEU A 431 24.94 17.70 -16.98
CA LEU A 431 24.05 16.83 -17.77
C LEU A 431 24.59 15.40 -17.87
N THR A 432 25.91 15.23 -17.91
CA THR A 432 26.55 13.90 -17.91
C THR A 432 26.27 13.17 -16.60
N VAL A 433 26.37 13.86 -15.45
CA VAL A 433 25.99 13.26 -14.14
C VAL A 433 24.51 12.90 -14.10
N MET A 434 23.61 13.76 -14.61
CA MET A 434 22.18 13.43 -14.73
C MET A 434 21.94 12.16 -15.55
N ALA A 435 22.65 12.01 -16.67
CA ALA A 435 22.46 10.90 -17.61
C ALA A 435 23.14 9.59 -17.21
N ILE A 436 24.25 9.61 -16.44
CA ILE A 436 25.05 8.41 -16.09
C ILE A 436 24.80 7.93 -14.67
N CYS A 437 24.69 8.85 -13.71
CA CYS A 437 24.62 8.50 -12.30
C CYS A 437 23.22 8.00 -11.98
N ASN A 438 22.82 6.83 -12.48
CA ASN A 438 21.49 6.25 -12.32
C ASN A 438 21.49 4.75 -12.65
N THR A 439 20.37 4.10 -12.35
CA THR A 439 20.12 2.69 -12.67
C THR A 439 19.26 2.52 -13.92
N VAL A 440 19.03 3.60 -14.68
CA VAL A 440 18.14 3.61 -15.84
C VAL A 440 18.70 2.73 -16.95
N ILE A 441 17.81 2.04 -17.64
CA ILE A 441 18.15 1.18 -18.76
C ILE A 441 17.50 1.75 -20.02
N PRO A 442 18.29 2.16 -21.03
CA PRO A 442 17.78 2.63 -22.30
C PRO A 442 17.35 1.43 -23.14
N MET A 443 16.09 1.37 -23.52
CA MET A 443 15.60 0.37 -24.47
C MET A 443 15.27 1.02 -25.81
N LYS A 444 15.58 0.34 -26.90
CA LYS A 444 15.16 0.78 -28.24
C LYS A 444 13.74 0.27 -28.52
N SER A 445 12.82 1.19 -28.75
CA SER A 445 11.47 0.89 -29.24
C SER A 445 11.54 0.28 -30.64
N LYS A 446 10.48 -0.45 -31.02
CA LYS A 446 10.27 -0.94 -32.40
C LYS A 446 10.25 0.19 -33.43
N THR A 447 9.95 1.42 -33.00
CA THR A 447 9.92 2.65 -33.81
C THR A 447 11.29 3.33 -33.95
N GLY A 448 12.31 2.89 -33.19
CA GLY A 448 13.63 3.51 -33.15
C GLY A 448 13.82 4.54 -32.03
N ASP A 449 12.75 4.94 -31.34
CA ASP A 449 12.83 5.85 -30.19
C ASP A 449 13.44 5.16 -28.96
N ILE A 450 14.15 5.91 -28.13
CA ILE A 450 14.74 5.39 -26.89
C ILE A 450 13.71 5.56 -25.77
N LEU A 451 13.30 4.43 -25.18
CA LEU A 451 12.47 4.39 -23.99
C LEU A 451 13.34 4.12 -22.77
N TYR A 452 13.35 5.06 -21.84
CA TYR A 452 14.02 4.91 -20.56
C TYR A 452 13.14 4.11 -19.59
N LYS A 453 13.79 3.20 -18.85
CA LYS A 453 13.19 2.47 -17.73
C LYS A 453 14.04 2.65 -16.49
N ALA A 454 13.44 3.18 -15.44
CA ALA A 454 14.10 3.47 -14.19
C ALA A 454 13.47 2.69 -13.03
N GLN A 455 14.25 2.43 -11.99
CA GLN A 455 13.73 1.93 -10.71
C GLN A 455 13.09 3.05 -9.87
N SER A 456 13.48 4.30 -10.10
CA SER A 456 12.90 5.48 -9.46
C SER A 456 12.56 6.52 -10.51
N GLN A 457 11.38 7.12 -10.34
CA GLN A 457 10.87 8.16 -11.23
C GLN A 457 11.72 9.43 -11.22
N ASP A 458 12.41 9.74 -10.12
CA ASP A 458 13.32 10.88 -10.08
C ASP A 458 14.46 10.68 -11.10
N GLU A 459 14.96 9.44 -11.23
CA GLU A 459 16.01 9.12 -12.20
C GLU A 459 15.49 9.19 -13.63
N ASP A 460 14.27 8.69 -13.87
CA ASP A 460 13.62 8.78 -15.17
C ASP A 460 13.44 10.25 -15.61
N ALA A 461 12.99 11.11 -14.70
CA ALA A 461 12.84 12.55 -14.94
C ALA A 461 14.16 13.22 -15.32
N LEU A 462 15.25 12.91 -14.58
CA LEU A 462 16.58 13.47 -14.86
C LEU A 462 17.14 12.98 -16.19
N VAL A 463 17.06 11.69 -16.50
CA VAL A 463 17.58 11.12 -17.76
C VAL A 463 16.79 11.63 -18.95
N ARG A 464 15.46 11.74 -18.84
CA ARG A 464 14.63 12.34 -19.89
C ARG A 464 14.93 13.81 -20.09
N ALA A 465 15.15 14.58 -19.02
CA ALA A 465 15.54 15.97 -19.09
C ALA A 465 16.88 16.15 -19.82
N ALA A 466 17.89 15.33 -19.48
CA ALA A 466 19.18 15.33 -20.18
C ALA A 466 19.02 14.99 -21.67
N ALA A 467 18.19 14.00 -22.01
CA ALA A 467 17.91 13.63 -23.39
C ALA A 467 17.21 14.76 -24.18
N GLN A 468 16.30 15.51 -23.54
CA GLN A 468 15.65 16.69 -24.14
C GLN A 468 16.65 17.84 -24.36
N LEU A 469 17.67 17.97 -23.51
CA LEU A 469 18.81 18.88 -23.67
C LEU A 469 19.92 18.30 -24.56
N HIS A 470 19.56 17.41 -25.51
CA HIS A 470 20.45 16.81 -26.51
C HIS A 470 21.60 15.94 -25.98
N LEU A 471 21.60 15.56 -24.69
CA LEU A 471 22.52 14.58 -24.11
C LEU A 471 21.79 13.25 -23.90
N VAL A 472 21.84 12.41 -24.94
CA VAL A 472 21.03 11.19 -25.01
C VAL A 472 21.84 10.00 -24.52
N PHE A 473 21.46 9.44 -23.38
CA PHE A 473 21.93 8.12 -22.95
C PHE A 473 21.28 7.05 -23.82
N PHE A 474 22.04 6.35 -24.67
CA PHE A 474 21.44 5.53 -25.73
C PHE A 474 21.71 4.03 -25.63
N ASN A 475 22.75 3.62 -24.91
CA ASN A 475 23.11 2.21 -24.80
C ASN A 475 23.90 1.90 -23.52
N LYS A 476 23.67 0.70 -22.96
CA LYS A 476 24.39 0.15 -21.80
C LYS A 476 24.69 -1.33 -22.07
N ASN A 477 25.95 -1.64 -22.38
CA ASN A 477 26.41 -2.98 -22.70
C ASN A 477 27.38 -3.47 -21.62
N ALA A 478 26.92 -4.36 -20.74
CA ALA A 478 27.66 -4.82 -19.57
C ALA A 478 28.17 -3.61 -18.73
N ASN A 479 29.46 -3.32 -18.81
CA ASN A 479 30.09 -2.20 -18.10
C ASN A 479 30.22 -0.95 -18.96
N ILE A 480 29.97 -0.99 -20.27
CA ILE A 480 30.15 0.18 -21.15
C ILE A 480 28.84 0.94 -21.31
N LEU A 481 28.85 2.22 -20.96
CA LEU A 481 27.79 3.19 -21.19
C LEU A 481 28.13 4.06 -22.39
N GLU A 482 27.15 4.30 -23.24
CA GLU A 482 27.32 5.15 -24.41
C GLU A 482 26.30 6.31 -24.41
N ILE A 483 26.83 7.52 -24.56
CA ILE A 483 26.07 8.77 -24.59
C ILE A 483 26.31 9.46 -25.92
N LYS A 484 25.25 10.07 -26.45
CA LYS A 484 25.33 10.90 -27.65
C LYS A 484 25.08 12.36 -27.29
N PHE A 485 26.04 13.22 -27.56
CA PHE A 485 25.96 14.66 -27.35
C PHE A 485 26.41 15.39 -28.63
N ASN A 486 25.58 16.29 -29.18
CA ASN A 486 25.88 17.05 -30.42
C ASN A 486 26.48 16.18 -31.55
N ALA A 487 25.83 15.05 -31.84
CA ALA A 487 26.24 14.02 -32.81
C ALA A 487 27.54 13.26 -32.52
N SER A 488 28.25 13.58 -31.43
CA SER A 488 29.42 12.82 -30.97
C SER A 488 29.01 11.75 -29.96
N THR A 489 29.65 10.59 -30.04
CA THR A 489 29.45 9.50 -29.07
C THR A 489 30.57 9.51 -28.03
N ILE A 490 30.20 9.56 -26.76
CA ILE A 490 31.08 9.48 -25.60
C ILE A 490 30.84 8.13 -24.93
N GLN A 491 31.91 7.41 -24.63
CA GLN A 491 31.87 6.09 -23.99
C GLN A 491 32.50 6.17 -22.61
N TYR A 492 31.81 5.59 -21.62
CA TYR A 492 32.28 5.45 -20.25
C TYR A 492 32.25 3.98 -19.86
N GLU A 493 33.29 3.48 -19.21
CA GLU A 493 33.31 2.17 -18.57
C GLU A 493 32.92 2.33 -17.10
N VAL A 494 31.79 1.75 -16.70
CA VAL A 494 31.34 1.66 -15.32
C VAL A 494 32.21 0.65 -14.59
N LEU A 495 32.98 1.17 -13.64
CA LEU A 495 33.84 0.35 -12.79
C LEU A 495 33.06 -0.19 -11.59
N GLU A 496 32.25 0.66 -10.95
CA GLU A 496 31.45 0.27 -9.79
C GLU A 496 30.19 1.14 -9.66
N THR A 497 29.09 0.57 -9.17
CA THR A 497 27.84 1.30 -8.91
C THR A 497 27.50 1.24 -7.42
N LEU A 498 27.58 2.39 -6.76
CA LEU A 498 27.24 2.57 -5.35
C LEU A 498 25.77 2.95 -5.24
N GLU A 499 24.91 1.94 -5.26
CA GLU A 499 23.45 2.08 -5.26
C GLU A 499 22.91 2.99 -4.14
N PHE A 500 21.74 3.57 -4.38
CA PHE A 500 21.03 4.34 -3.36
C PHE A 500 20.61 3.44 -2.18
N THR A 501 20.85 3.92 -0.96
CA THR A 501 20.24 3.36 0.26
C THR A 501 19.62 4.47 1.08
N SER A 502 18.56 4.16 1.84
CA SER A 502 17.87 5.12 2.72
C SER A 502 18.81 5.74 3.75
N ASP A 503 19.81 4.98 4.21
CA ASP A 503 20.81 5.46 5.17
C ASP A 503 21.82 6.42 4.52
N ARG A 504 22.28 6.10 3.30
CA ARG A 504 23.24 6.95 2.56
C ARG A 504 22.60 8.20 1.99
N LYS A 505 21.32 8.12 1.57
CA LYS A 505 20.56 9.19 0.89
C LYS A 505 21.23 9.75 -0.39
N LYS A 506 22.16 8.99 -0.97
CA LYS A 506 22.88 9.33 -2.20
C LYS A 506 23.21 8.05 -2.98
N MET A 507 23.40 8.22 -4.28
CA MET A 507 23.87 7.22 -5.22
C MET A 507 25.12 7.74 -5.90
N SER A 508 26.09 6.88 -6.13
CA SER A 508 27.29 7.24 -6.87
C SER A 508 27.65 6.18 -7.91
N VAL A 509 28.31 6.59 -8.98
CA VAL A 509 28.84 5.69 -10.02
C VAL A 509 30.29 6.05 -10.27
N VAL A 510 31.16 5.05 -10.24
CA VAL A 510 32.57 5.20 -10.61
C VAL A 510 32.69 4.82 -12.08
N VAL A 511 33.16 5.75 -12.91
CA VAL A 511 33.31 5.55 -14.34
C VAL A 511 34.71 5.90 -14.81
N LYS A 512 35.19 5.19 -15.83
CA LYS A 512 36.41 5.50 -16.56
C LYS A 512 36.05 6.05 -17.92
N ASP A 513 36.48 7.27 -18.22
CA ASP A 513 36.29 7.86 -19.54
C ASP A 513 37.21 7.15 -20.54
N CYS A 514 36.61 6.48 -21.55
CA CYS A 514 37.36 5.70 -22.52
C CYS A 514 38.26 6.55 -23.43
N ARG A 515 38.07 7.88 -23.49
CA ARG A 515 38.84 8.79 -24.34
C ARG A 515 40.15 9.22 -23.72
N ASN A 516 40.14 9.54 -22.42
CA ASN A 516 41.29 10.09 -21.71
C ASN A 516 41.85 9.14 -20.62
N GLY A 517 41.13 8.06 -20.29
CA GLY A 517 41.51 7.07 -19.29
C GLY A 517 41.34 7.53 -17.84
N ARG A 518 40.75 8.70 -17.60
CA ARG A 518 40.53 9.25 -16.26
C ARG A 518 39.35 8.58 -15.58
N ILE A 519 39.47 8.40 -14.26
CA ILE A 519 38.40 7.84 -13.44
C ILE A 519 37.67 9.00 -12.76
N HIS A 520 36.35 8.99 -12.88
CA HIS A 520 35.46 9.95 -12.26
C HIS A 520 34.47 9.25 -11.34
N LEU A 521 34.29 9.80 -10.15
CA LEU A 521 33.18 9.51 -9.26
C LEU A 521 32.07 10.53 -9.54
N PHE A 522 30.92 10.06 -10.00
CA PHE A 522 29.73 10.89 -10.14
C PHE A 522 28.75 10.56 -9.02
N SER A 523 28.30 11.58 -8.28
CA SER A 523 27.41 11.41 -7.14
C SER A 523 26.17 12.28 -7.28
N LYS A 524 25.01 11.70 -6.93
CA LYS A 524 23.74 12.42 -6.80
C LYS A 524 23.07 12.06 -5.48
N GLY A 525 22.42 13.02 -4.84
CA GLY A 525 21.72 12.73 -3.59
C GLY A 525 21.06 13.92 -2.95
N ALA A 526 20.57 13.69 -1.74
CA ALA A 526 20.04 14.77 -0.90
C ALA A 526 21.11 15.81 -0.59
N ASP A 527 20.67 17.05 -0.44
CA ASP A 527 21.46 18.19 0.02
C ASP A 527 22.23 17.88 1.31
N GLU A 528 21.55 17.27 2.29
CA GLU A 528 22.12 16.82 3.58
C GLU A 528 23.28 15.82 3.42
N ALA A 529 23.32 15.05 2.32
CA ALA A 529 24.26 13.96 2.10
C ALA A 529 25.42 14.33 1.16
N ILE A 530 25.20 15.30 0.27
CA ILE A 530 26.19 15.72 -0.72
C ILE A 530 26.94 16.97 -0.25
N LEU A 531 26.23 18.00 0.23
CA LEU A 531 26.84 19.30 0.57
C LEU A 531 27.91 19.23 1.68
N PRO A 532 27.79 18.39 2.73
CA PRO A 532 28.85 18.26 3.74
C PRO A 532 30.14 17.65 3.21
N ASN A 533 30.08 16.92 2.09
CA ASN A 533 31.22 16.26 1.47
C ASN A 533 31.88 17.13 0.38
N ALA A 534 31.49 18.42 0.27
CA ALA A 534 32.03 19.33 -0.72
C ALA A 534 33.54 19.59 -0.50
N CYS A 535 34.27 19.81 -1.58
CA CYS A 535 35.70 20.08 -1.52
C CYS A 535 36.02 21.39 -0.78
N SER A 536 37.15 21.38 -0.05
CA SER A 536 37.59 22.53 0.74
C SER A 536 37.86 23.75 -0.14
N GLY A 537 37.06 24.82 0.03
CA GLY A 537 37.22 26.10 -0.67
C GLY A 537 36.13 26.41 -1.70
N GLN A 538 35.24 25.47 -2.03
CA GLN A 538 34.11 25.74 -2.91
C GLN A 538 33.05 26.61 -2.20
N LYS A 539 32.48 27.58 -2.91
CA LYS A 539 31.40 28.44 -2.40
C LYS A 539 30.07 27.69 -2.40
N THR A 540 29.82 26.88 -1.37
CA THR A 540 28.59 26.08 -1.23
C THR A 540 27.33 26.90 -0.92
N ARG A 541 27.49 28.14 -0.44
CA ARG A 541 26.38 29.03 -0.04
C ARG A 541 25.34 29.22 -1.14
N VAL A 542 25.77 29.39 -2.40
CA VAL A 542 24.84 29.61 -3.52
C VAL A 542 23.96 28.38 -3.75
N PHE A 543 24.51 27.18 -3.58
CA PHE A 543 23.74 25.94 -3.71
C PHE A 543 22.78 25.74 -2.54
N ILE A 544 23.15 26.13 -1.32
CA ILE A 544 22.25 26.12 -0.16
C ILE A 544 21.06 27.05 -0.40
N GLU A 545 21.32 28.28 -0.86
CA GLU A 545 20.27 29.24 -1.22
C GLU A 545 19.36 28.70 -2.33
N ALA A 546 19.92 27.99 -3.32
CA ALA A 546 19.13 27.33 -4.36
C ALA A 546 18.24 26.18 -3.84
N VAL A 547 18.78 25.33 -2.95
CA VAL A 547 18.00 24.28 -2.29
C VAL A 547 16.83 24.87 -1.51
N GLU A 548 17.07 25.92 -0.74
CA GLU A 548 16.03 26.61 0.05
C GLU A 548 14.92 27.18 -0.86
N GLN A 549 15.29 27.89 -1.92
CA GLN A 549 14.32 28.46 -2.87
C GLN A 549 13.47 27.38 -3.55
N TYR A 550 14.08 26.30 -4.02
CA TYR A 550 13.35 25.21 -4.69
C TYR A 550 12.46 24.42 -3.73
N THR A 551 12.93 24.22 -2.49
CA THR A 551 12.12 23.58 -1.44
C THR A 551 10.91 24.42 -1.05
N GLN A 552 11.05 25.76 -1.02
CA GLN A 552 9.92 26.67 -0.79
C GLN A 552 8.84 26.61 -1.87
N LEU A 553 9.20 26.18 -3.09
CA LEU A 553 8.28 25.98 -4.20
C LEU A 553 7.68 24.57 -4.24
N GLY A 554 8.00 23.72 -3.25
CA GLY A 554 7.55 22.33 -3.22
C GLY A 554 8.27 21.40 -4.19
N LEU A 555 9.37 21.84 -4.78
CA LEU A 555 10.17 21.00 -5.67
C LEU A 555 11.10 20.11 -4.86
N ARG A 556 11.22 18.86 -5.27
CA ARG A 556 12.20 17.91 -4.74
C ARG A 556 13.58 18.25 -5.27
N THR A 557 14.52 18.51 -4.38
CA THR A 557 15.88 18.90 -4.73
C THR A 557 16.85 17.71 -4.69
N LEU A 558 17.73 17.61 -5.68
CA LEU A 558 18.87 16.69 -5.66
C LEU A 558 20.14 17.44 -6.06
N CYS A 559 21.18 17.32 -5.22
CA CYS A 559 22.50 17.87 -5.49
C CYS A 559 23.30 16.89 -6.34
N LEU A 560 23.99 17.42 -7.35
CA LEU A 560 24.89 16.67 -8.22
C LEU A 560 26.32 17.11 -7.99
N ALA A 561 27.23 16.13 -7.92
CA ALA A 561 28.63 16.38 -7.67
C ALA A 561 29.51 15.39 -8.43
N CYS A 562 30.77 15.77 -8.64
CA CYS A 562 31.78 14.89 -9.23
C CYS A 562 33.11 14.97 -8.49
N ARG A 563 33.96 13.96 -8.67
CA ARG A 563 35.35 13.97 -8.21
C ARG A 563 36.20 13.15 -9.17
N GLU A 564 37.40 13.64 -9.52
CA GLU A 564 38.40 12.85 -10.24
C GLU A 564 39.15 11.97 -9.25
N LEU A 565 39.29 10.68 -9.56
CA LEU A 565 39.95 9.68 -8.73
C LEU A 565 41.28 9.23 -9.36
N ASN A 566 42.27 8.96 -8.50
CA ASN A 566 43.50 8.33 -8.93
C ASN A 566 43.29 6.81 -9.10
N GLU A 567 43.97 6.19 -10.06
CA GLU A 567 43.87 4.75 -10.32
C GLU A 567 44.28 3.91 -9.09
N ASP A 568 45.35 4.30 -8.40
CA ASP A 568 45.82 3.60 -7.19
C ASP A 568 44.79 3.68 -6.05
N GLU A 569 44.19 4.86 -5.84
CA GLU A 569 43.14 5.10 -4.85
C GLU A 569 41.91 4.22 -5.14
N TYR A 570 41.50 4.15 -6.41
CA TYR A 570 40.37 3.33 -6.82
C TYR A 570 40.63 1.83 -6.61
N GLN A 571 41.84 1.34 -6.93
CA GLN A 571 42.16 -0.08 -6.76
C GLN A 571 42.16 -0.52 -5.30
N GLU A 572 42.75 0.30 -4.41
CA GLU A 572 42.73 0.05 -2.97
C GLU A 572 41.28 0.02 -2.44
N TRP A 573 40.49 1.01 -2.83
CA TRP A 573 39.08 1.09 -2.43
C TRP A 573 38.25 -0.08 -2.97
N SER A 574 38.44 -0.48 -4.24
CA SER A 574 37.70 -1.58 -4.88
C SER A 574 37.93 -2.90 -4.16
N PHE A 575 39.14 -3.14 -3.65
CA PHE A 575 39.44 -4.31 -2.83
C PHE A 575 38.62 -4.32 -1.53
N LEU A 576 38.62 -3.20 -0.79
CA LEU A 576 37.84 -3.05 0.45
C LEU A 576 36.34 -3.18 0.19
N PHE A 577 35.85 -2.65 -0.92
CA PHE A 577 34.43 -2.72 -1.28
C PHE A 577 33.98 -4.15 -1.57
N LYS A 578 34.82 -4.95 -2.25
CA LYS A 578 34.56 -6.38 -2.50
C LYS A 578 34.57 -7.20 -1.20
N GLU A 579 35.49 -6.88 -0.28
CA GLU A 579 35.55 -7.52 1.04
C GLU A 579 34.29 -7.21 1.87
N ALA A 580 33.89 -5.94 1.95
CA ALA A 580 32.67 -5.52 2.64
C ALA A 580 31.41 -6.16 2.04
N SER A 581 31.35 -6.26 0.70
CA SER A 581 30.25 -6.88 -0.02
C SER A 581 30.11 -8.39 0.22
N SER A 582 31.20 -9.05 0.61
CA SER A 582 31.24 -10.49 0.87
C SER A 582 30.94 -10.86 2.33
N THR A 583 30.83 -9.87 3.23
CA THR A 583 30.60 -10.11 4.66
C THR A 583 29.13 -10.45 4.96
N LEU A 584 28.89 -11.39 5.89
CA LEU A 584 27.54 -11.82 6.30
C LEU A 584 26.96 -11.03 7.50
N VAL A 585 27.81 -10.46 8.35
CA VAL A 585 27.42 -9.71 9.55
C VAL A 585 27.58 -8.22 9.29
N ASP A 586 26.51 -7.44 9.54
CA ASP A 586 26.48 -5.98 9.37
C ASP A 586 26.93 -5.51 7.97
N ARG A 587 26.59 -6.29 6.93
CA ARG A 587 26.99 -6.05 5.54
C ARG A 587 26.65 -4.64 5.07
N GLU A 588 25.41 -4.20 5.30
CA GLU A 588 24.92 -2.87 4.87
C GLU A 588 25.74 -1.75 5.50
N TRP A 589 26.05 -1.87 6.79
CA TRP A 589 26.85 -0.90 7.53
C TRP A 589 28.30 -0.85 7.02
N ARG A 590 28.94 -2.01 6.79
CA ARG A 590 30.30 -2.05 6.23
C ARG A 590 30.37 -1.47 4.83
N ILE A 591 29.39 -1.80 3.97
CA ILE A 591 29.30 -1.23 2.62
C ILE A 591 29.16 0.30 2.74
N ALA A 592 28.27 0.80 3.59
CA ALA A 592 28.09 2.24 3.78
C ALA A 592 29.37 2.93 4.26
N GLU A 593 30.11 2.33 5.19
CA GLU A 593 31.39 2.86 5.67
C GLU A 593 32.42 2.95 4.53
N VAL A 594 32.56 1.89 3.72
CA VAL A 594 33.50 1.88 2.59
C VAL A 594 33.08 2.88 1.51
N CYS A 595 31.78 3.03 1.23
CA CYS A 595 31.29 4.06 0.30
C CYS A 595 31.67 5.47 0.78
N GLN A 596 31.48 5.75 2.08
CA GLN A 596 31.79 7.05 2.66
C GLN A 596 33.27 7.42 2.54
N ARG A 597 34.18 6.43 2.57
CA ARG A 597 35.62 6.65 2.36
C ARG A 597 35.98 7.10 0.94
N LEU A 598 35.14 6.84 -0.06
CA LEU A 598 35.35 7.32 -1.43
C LEU A 598 34.60 8.65 -1.68
N GLU A 599 33.44 8.82 -1.06
CA GLU A 599 32.51 9.93 -1.30
C GLU A 599 32.81 11.17 -0.44
N HIS A 600 34.07 11.63 -0.43
CA HIS A 600 34.52 12.88 0.17
C HIS A 600 35.17 13.80 -0.86
N ASP A 601 35.40 15.07 -0.50
CA ASP A 601 36.01 16.10 -1.36
C ASP A 601 35.37 16.21 -2.75
N LEU A 602 34.04 16.16 -2.78
CA LEU A 602 33.24 16.25 -3.99
C LEU A 602 33.16 17.70 -4.51
N GLU A 603 33.32 17.90 -5.81
CA GLU A 603 33.03 19.17 -6.47
C GLU A 603 31.53 19.25 -6.77
N ILE A 604 30.83 20.18 -6.14
CA ILE A 604 29.39 20.36 -6.34
C ILE A 604 29.14 21.06 -7.67
N LEU A 605 28.47 20.38 -8.60
CA LEU A 605 28.17 20.93 -9.93
C LEU A 605 26.91 21.80 -9.89
N GLY A 606 25.91 21.38 -9.13
CA GLY A 606 24.64 22.07 -9.09
C GLY A 606 23.53 21.34 -8.34
N VAL A 607 22.35 21.93 -8.39
CA VAL A 607 21.13 21.45 -7.74
C VAL A 607 20.05 21.29 -8.80
N THR A 608 19.41 20.13 -8.87
CA THR A 608 18.23 19.87 -9.70
C THR A 608 16.97 20.03 -8.86
N ALA A 609 15.86 20.42 -9.49
CA ALA A 609 14.56 20.56 -8.85
C ALA A 609 13.48 19.87 -9.69
N ILE A 610 12.82 18.89 -9.08
CA ILE A 610 11.85 18.00 -9.70
C ILE A 610 10.49 18.24 -9.05
N GLU A 611 9.46 18.45 -9.86
CA GLU A 611 8.06 18.58 -9.42
C GLU A 611 7.39 17.20 -9.40
N ASP A 612 6.71 16.87 -8.30
CA ASP A 612 5.78 15.74 -8.20
C ASP A 612 4.39 16.26 -8.59
N HIS A 613 3.95 15.95 -9.81
CA HIS A 613 2.75 16.56 -10.38
C HIS A 613 1.47 16.09 -9.66
N LEU A 614 0.59 17.04 -9.30
CA LEU A 614 -0.72 16.74 -8.73
C LEU A 614 -1.65 16.13 -9.78
N GLN A 615 -2.62 15.32 -9.36
CA GLN A 615 -3.67 14.87 -10.28
C GLN A 615 -4.63 16.01 -10.63
N ASP A 616 -5.24 15.89 -11.81
CA ASP A 616 -6.25 16.84 -12.29
C ASP A 616 -7.39 17.03 -11.28
N GLY A 617 -7.68 18.29 -10.93
CA GLY A 617 -8.82 18.65 -10.09
C GLY A 617 -8.65 18.38 -8.59
N VAL A 618 -7.47 17.94 -8.12
CA VAL A 618 -7.21 17.65 -6.70
C VAL A 618 -7.41 18.89 -5.82
N PRO A 619 -6.81 20.07 -6.12
CA PRO A 619 -6.99 21.26 -5.30
C PRO A 619 -8.46 21.70 -5.17
N GLU A 620 -9.22 21.63 -6.27
CA GLU A 620 -10.64 22.00 -6.32
C GLU A 620 -11.53 21.00 -5.56
N THR A 621 -11.19 19.71 -5.65
CA THR A 621 -11.90 18.63 -4.97
C THR A 621 -11.72 18.75 -3.46
N ILE A 622 -10.49 18.94 -2.99
CA ILE A 622 -10.20 19.12 -1.56
C ILE A 622 -10.88 20.38 -1.04
N GLU A 623 -10.82 21.49 -1.76
CA GLU A 623 -11.51 22.72 -1.36
C GLU A 623 -13.03 22.50 -1.22
N THR A 624 -13.64 21.76 -2.16
CA THR A 624 -15.08 21.45 -2.14
C THR A 624 -15.45 20.56 -0.95
N LEU A 625 -14.64 19.53 -0.67
CA LEU A 625 -14.88 18.61 0.46
C LEU A 625 -14.66 19.31 1.81
N ARG A 626 -13.66 20.19 1.91
CA ARG A 626 -13.45 21.03 3.11
C ARG A 626 -14.62 21.99 3.35
N LYS A 627 -15.18 22.58 2.28
CA LYS A 627 -16.41 23.40 2.36
C LYS A 627 -17.63 22.57 2.81
N ALA A 628 -17.66 21.27 2.51
CA ALA A 628 -18.69 20.36 2.99
C ALA A 628 -18.51 19.93 4.46
N GLY A 629 -17.42 20.33 5.12
CA GLY A 629 -17.14 20.01 6.52
C GLY A 629 -16.30 18.75 6.73
N ILE A 630 -15.69 18.21 5.67
CA ILE A 630 -14.85 17.00 5.74
C ILE A 630 -13.44 17.38 6.16
N ASN A 631 -12.93 16.66 7.15
CA ASN A 631 -11.59 16.76 7.70
C ASN A 631 -10.61 15.88 6.91
N PHE A 632 -9.35 16.30 6.84
CA PHE A 632 -8.37 15.72 5.92
C PHE A 632 -7.06 15.38 6.60
N TRP A 633 -6.64 14.13 6.49
CA TRP A 633 -5.37 13.65 7.05
C TRP A 633 -4.51 13.10 5.92
N MET A 634 -3.32 13.66 5.75
CA MET A 634 -2.35 13.18 4.75
C MET A 634 -1.37 12.23 5.44
N LEU A 635 -1.30 11.00 4.97
CA LEU A 635 -0.33 10.00 5.48
C LEU A 635 0.73 9.75 4.42
N THR A 636 1.98 10.11 4.69
CA THR A 636 3.06 9.97 3.70
C THR A 636 4.35 9.40 4.29
N GLY A 637 5.10 8.69 3.45
CA GLY A 637 6.46 8.25 3.76
C GLY A 637 7.51 9.35 3.54
N ASP A 638 7.12 10.47 2.95
CA ASP A 638 8.02 11.56 2.60
C ASP A 638 8.48 12.37 3.82
N LYS A 639 9.48 13.23 3.58
CA LYS A 639 9.92 14.23 4.55
C LYS A 639 8.83 15.28 4.77
N GLN A 640 8.82 15.83 5.97
CA GLN A 640 7.93 16.90 6.41
C GLN A 640 7.84 18.09 5.46
N ASN A 641 8.97 18.59 4.96
CA ASN A 641 8.98 19.76 4.07
C ASN A 641 8.21 19.48 2.77
N THR A 642 8.49 18.34 2.13
CA THR A 642 7.82 17.92 0.88
C THR A 642 6.33 17.71 1.10
N ALA A 643 5.96 17.02 2.19
CA ALA A 643 4.56 16.79 2.57
C ALA A 643 3.80 18.10 2.80
N THR A 644 4.42 19.05 3.51
CA THR A 644 3.85 20.37 3.79
C THR A 644 3.61 21.17 2.51
N GLN A 645 4.52 21.11 1.55
CA GLN A 645 4.38 21.84 0.29
C GLN A 645 3.33 21.23 -0.63
N ILE A 646 3.22 19.91 -0.67
CA ILE A 646 2.12 19.24 -1.38
C ILE A 646 0.79 19.56 -0.68
N ALA A 647 0.76 19.60 0.65
CA ALA A 647 -0.41 20.04 1.40
C ALA A 647 -0.80 21.50 1.07
N LEU A 648 0.15 22.41 0.90
CA LEU A 648 -0.13 23.78 0.45
C LEU A 648 -0.69 23.80 -0.98
N SER A 649 -0.06 23.05 -1.89
CA SER A 649 -0.45 22.99 -3.31
C SER A 649 -1.84 22.38 -3.52
N CYS A 650 -2.21 21.42 -2.67
CA CYS A 650 -3.51 20.76 -2.68
C CYS A 650 -4.62 21.55 -1.96
N ASN A 651 -4.36 22.77 -1.45
CA ASN A 651 -5.26 23.50 -0.54
C ASN A 651 -5.64 22.69 0.71
N PHE A 652 -4.77 21.78 1.13
CA PHE A 652 -4.90 20.96 2.33
C PHE A 652 -4.73 21.83 3.58
N ILE A 653 -3.77 22.76 3.55
CA ILE A 653 -3.53 23.77 4.58
C ILE A 653 -3.59 25.17 3.98
N SER A 654 -4.13 26.13 4.72
CA SER A 654 -4.14 27.53 4.30
C SER A 654 -2.76 28.17 4.51
N PRO A 655 -2.24 28.97 3.55
CA PRO A 655 -0.98 29.67 3.75
C PRO A 655 -1.10 30.75 4.84
N GLU A 656 0.04 31.09 5.46
CA GLU A 656 0.11 32.20 6.42
C GLU A 656 -0.28 33.53 5.75
N PRO A 657 -1.03 34.42 6.41
CA PRO A 657 -1.41 34.42 7.83
C PRO A 657 -2.75 33.74 8.15
N LYS A 658 -3.43 33.13 7.16
CA LYS A 658 -4.77 32.54 7.35
C LYS A 658 -4.74 31.17 8.03
N GLY A 659 -3.69 30.39 7.78
CA GLY A 659 -3.45 29.12 8.45
C GLY A 659 -2.23 29.16 9.37
N GLN A 660 -2.14 28.16 10.25
CA GLN A 660 -1.01 27.93 11.14
C GLN A 660 -0.70 26.44 11.20
N LEU A 661 0.56 26.06 10.95
CA LEU A 661 1.03 24.69 11.03
C LEU A 661 1.83 24.47 12.32
N LEU A 662 1.43 23.50 13.14
CA LEU A 662 2.08 23.14 14.39
C LEU A 662 2.87 21.83 14.26
N SER A 663 4.16 21.84 14.57
CA SER A 663 5.02 20.66 14.46
C SER A 663 5.10 19.88 15.76
N ILE A 664 4.96 18.56 15.70
CA ILE A 664 5.17 17.62 16.80
C ILE A 664 6.45 16.84 16.56
N ASP A 665 7.55 17.42 17.03
CA ASP A 665 8.88 16.82 16.90
C ASP A 665 9.38 16.27 18.24
N GLY A 666 10.14 15.17 18.17
CA GLY A 666 10.85 14.60 19.32
C GLY A 666 11.44 13.22 19.02
N LYS A 667 12.61 12.93 19.59
CA LYS A 667 13.24 11.60 19.52
C LYS A 667 13.07 10.82 20.82
N THR A 668 12.86 11.53 21.92
CA THR A 668 12.66 10.97 23.26
C THR A 668 11.23 11.18 23.74
N GLU A 669 10.79 10.36 24.70
CA GLU A 669 9.45 10.44 25.30
C GLU A 669 9.15 11.85 25.86
N ASP A 670 10.10 12.43 26.62
CA ASP A 670 9.94 13.76 27.22
C ASP A 670 9.83 14.89 26.20
N GLU A 671 10.54 14.79 25.07
CA GLU A 671 10.46 15.78 23.98
C GLU A 671 9.09 15.73 23.31
N VAL A 672 8.64 14.53 22.95
CA VAL A 672 7.34 14.32 22.30
C VAL A 672 6.22 14.79 23.23
N SER A 673 6.30 14.49 24.54
CA SER A 673 5.34 14.94 25.54
C SER A 673 5.23 16.47 25.60
N ARG A 674 6.37 17.16 25.77
CA ARG A 674 6.40 18.64 25.81
C ARG A 674 5.92 19.28 24.51
N SER A 675 6.21 18.66 23.37
CA SER A 675 5.76 19.11 22.06
C SER A 675 4.25 18.95 21.92
N LEU A 676 3.72 17.77 22.26
CA LEU A 676 2.30 17.44 22.22
C LEU A 676 1.47 18.35 23.14
N GLU A 677 1.91 18.58 24.38
CA GLU A 677 1.23 19.47 25.33
C GLU A 677 1.17 20.91 24.81
N ARG A 678 2.25 21.40 24.20
CA ARG A 678 2.30 22.75 23.60
C ARG A 678 1.31 22.89 22.45
N VAL A 679 1.26 21.88 21.56
CA VAL A 679 0.33 21.87 20.43
C VAL A 679 -1.11 21.80 20.91
N LEU A 680 -1.42 20.94 21.88
CA LEU A 680 -2.74 20.83 22.51
C LEU A 680 -3.19 22.15 23.16
N LEU A 681 -2.32 22.81 23.92
CA LEU A 681 -2.62 24.12 24.51
C LEU A 681 -2.94 25.15 23.44
N THR A 682 -2.16 25.18 22.36
CA THR A 682 -2.36 26.12 21.24
C THR A 682 -3.68 25.85 20.53
N MET A 683 -4.01 24.58 20.26
CA MET A 683 -5.27 24.18 19.64
C MET A 683 -6.47 24.56 20.50
N ARG A 684 -6.44 24.26 21.81
CA ARG A 684 -7.53 24.62 22.75
C ARG A 684 -7.81 26.11 22.76
N ILE A 685 -6.76 26.95 22.75
CA ILE A 685 -6.89 28.41 22.69
C ILE A 685 -7.47 28.86 21.34
N THR A 686 -7.02 28.26 20.25
CA THR A 686 -7.35 28.70 18.89
C THR A 686 -8.74 28.25 18.42
N THR A 687 -9.39 27.30 19.10
CA THR A 687 -10.81 26.96 18.87
C THR A 687 -11.75 28.19 18.93
N SER A 688 -11.28 29.28 19.55
CA SER A 688 -11.97 30.57 19.67
C SER A 688 -11.81 31.50 18.46
N GLU A 689 -10.80 31.29 17.61
CA GLU A 689 -10.47 32.12 16.43
C GLU A 689 -10.75 31.37 15.11
N PRO A 690 -11.10 32.06 14.01
CA PRO A 690 -11.35 31.44 12.71
C PRO A 690 -10.06 31.05 11.95
N LYS A 691 -8.94 30.80 12.66
CA LYS A 691 -7.67 30.41 12.02
C LYS A 691 -7.67 28.92 11.70
N ASP A 692 -7.22 28.59 10.50
CA ASP A 692 -7.09 27.22 10.02
C ASP A 692 -5.82 26.59 10.61
N VAL A 693 -5.96 25.86 11.72
CA VAL A 693 -4.81 25.24 12.40
C VAL A 693 -4.69 23.77 11.99
N ALA A 694 -3.51 23.41 11.50
CA ALA A 694 -3.13 22.03 11.20
C ALA A 694 -1.94 21.62 12.05
N PHE A 695 -1.73 20.31 12.23
CA PHE A 695 -0.51 19.80 12.83
C PHE A 695 0.22 18.85 11.89
N VAL A 696 1.53 18.75 12.09
CA VAL A 696 2.41 17.83 11.40
C VAL A 696 3.21 17.00 12.39
N VAL A 697 3.30 15.71 12.16
CA VAL A 697 3.98 14.75 13.04
C VAL A 697 4.84 13.79 12.23
N ASP A 698 6.05 13.55 12.70
CA ASP A 698 6.95 12.55 12.13
C ASP A 698 6.64 11.15 12.67
N GLY A 699 6.82 10.11 11.86
CA GLY A 699 6.48 8.72 12.19
C GLY A 699 7.13 8.20 13.48
N TRP A 700 8.32 8.70 13.84
CA TRP A 700 8.97 8.36 15.11
C TRP A 700 8.27 8.99 16.32
N ALA A 701 7.95 10.28 16.23
CA ALA A 701 7.22 11.00 17.27
C ALA A 701 5.80 10.44 17.42
N LEU A 702 5.17 10.06 16.31
CA LEU A 702 3.88 9.40 16.26
C LEU A 702 3.91 8.05 17.01
N GLU A 703 4.92 7.21 16.78
CA GLU A 703 5.01 5.91 17.47
C GLU A 703 5.10 6.08 19.00
N ILE A 704 5.89 7.04 19.46
CA ILE A 704 6.00 7.39 20.89
C ILE A 704 4.66 7.93 21.41
N ALA A 705 4.03 8.84 20.67
CA ALA A 705 2.74 9.43 21.05
C ALA A 705 1.64 8.37 21.17
N LEU A 706 1.55 7.44 20.21
CA LEU A 706 0.56 6.36 20.22
C LEU A 706 0.82 5.31 21.32
N LYS A 707 2.09 5.07 21.66
CA LYS A 707 2.46 4.08 22.68
C LYS A 707 2.27 4.58 24.11
N TYR A 708 2.67 5.82 24.39
CA TYR A 708 2.71 6.36 25.76
C TYR A 708 1.63 7.42 26.03
N TYR A 709 1.23 8.20 25.03
CA TYR A 709 0.36 9.37 25.18
C TYR A 709 -0.93 9.28 24.35
N ARG A 710 -1.43 8.06 24.16
CA ARG A 710 -2.57 7.77 23.27
C ARG A 710 -3.77 8.70 23.50
N ASN A 711 -4.17 8.90 24.74
CA ASN A 711 -5.35 9.72 25.06
C ASN A 711 -5.16 11.19 24.70
N ALA A 712 -3.97 11.75 24.93
CA ALA A 712 -3.66 13.14 24.59
C ALA A 712 -3.57 13.33 23.07
N PHE A 713 -2.99 12.37 22.36
CA PHE A 713 -2.95 12.39 20.90
C PHE A 713 -4.36 12.24 20.29
N THR A 714 -5.20 11.38 20.87
CA THR A 714 -6.61 11.25 20.49
C THR A 714 -7.38 12.56 20.70
N GLU A 715 -7.19 13.25 21.82
CA GLU A 715 -7.80 14.57 22.03
C GLU A 715 -7.35 15.58 20.96
N LEU A 716 -6.05 15.58 20.63
CA LEU A 716 -5.52 16.43 19.57
C LEU A 716 -6.17 16.12 18.21
N ALA A 717 -6.33 14.83 17.89
CA ALA A 717 -6.94 14.36 16.66
C ALA A 717 -8.40 14.84 16.50
N ILE A 718 -9.17 14.91 17.59
CA ILE A 718 -10.55 15.42 17.59
C ILE A 718 -10.56 16.93 17.33
N LEU A 719 -9.66 17.67 17.98
CA LEU A 719 -9.60 19.13 17.88
C LEU A 719 -9.12 19.61 16.51
N THR A 720 -8.49 18.73 15.72
CA THR A 720 -7.79 19.09 14.48
C THR A 720 -8.59 18.70 13.26
N ARG A 721 -8.80 19.68 12.37
CA ARG A 721 -9.45 19.45 11.07
C ARG A 721 -8.50 18.88 10.04
N THR A 722 -7.21 19.20 10.18
CA THR A 722 -6.18 18.79 9.23
C THR A 722 -4.94 18.29 9.94
N ALA A 723 -4.43 17.15 9.49
CA ALA A 723 -3.20 16.54 9.98
C ALA A 723 -2.30 16.10 8.82
N ILE A 724 -0.99 16.20 9.02
CA ILE A 724 0.03 15.68 8.10
C ILE A 724 0.94 14.75 8.88
N CYS A 725 0.92 13.46 8.55
CA CYS A 725 1.79 12.47 9.16
C CYS A 725 2.89 12.09 8.16
N CYS A 726 4.13 12.36 8.51
CA CYS A 726 5.30 12.20 7.65
C CYS A 726 6.14 10.99 8.07
N ARG A 727 6.91 10.41 7.14
CA ARG A 727 7.75 9.22 7.40
C ARG A 727 7.00 8.05 8.05
N VAL A 728 5.72 7.87 7.72
CA VAL A 728 4.87 6.84 8.32
C VAL A 728 5.06 5.52 7.59
N THR A 729 5.32 4.44 8.34
CA THR A 729 5.42 3.08 7.80
C THR A 729 4.02 2.47 7.52
N PRO A 730 3.89 1.45 6.65
CA PRO A 730 2.60 0.81 6.40
C PRO A 730 1.92 0.25 7.67
N SER A 731 2.71 -0.27 8.62
CA SER A 731 2.21 -0.73 9.91
C SER A 731 1.69 0.42 10.77
N GLN A 732 2.38 1.57 10.78
CA GLN A 732 1.94 2.77 11.48
C GLN A 732 0.69 3.38 10.84
N LYS A 733 0.58 3.41 9.50
CA LYS A 733 -0.66 3.81 8.80
C LYS A 733 -1.85 2.99 9.34
N ALA A 734 -1.70 1.68 9.48
CA ALA A 734 -2.75 0.82 10.04
C ALA A 734 -3.02 1.06 11.55
N GLN A 735 -2.02 1.46 12.33
CA GLN A 735 -2.20 1.82 13.73
C GLN A 735 -2.93 3.17 13.89
N GLU A 736 -2.67 4.16 13.05
CA GLU A 736 -3.42 5.42 13.02
C GLU A 736 -4.89 5.20 12.70
N LEU A 737 -5.20 4.28 11.78
CA LEU A 737 -6.58 3.87 11.52
C LEU A 737 -7.24 3.33 12.79
N SER A 738 -6.51 2.54 13.58
CA SER A 738 -7.03 2.02 14.85
C SER A 738 -7.28 3.14 15.87
N VAL A 739 -6.45 4.18 15.87
CA VAL A 739 -6.59 5.33 16.78
C VAL A 739 -7.79 6.16 16.36
N CYS A 740 -7.90 6.53 15.08
CA CYS A 740 -9.05 7.26 14.53
C CYS A 740 -10.36 6.49 14.75
N SER A 741 -10.35 5.16 14.60
CA SER A 741 -11.52 4.31 14.84
C SER A 741 -11.90 4.12 16.32
N ILE A 742 -11.01 4.50 17.26
CA ILE A 742 -11.23 4.37 18.71
C ILE A 742 -11.64 5.71 19.33
N VAL A 743 -11.49 6.81 18.59
CA VAL A 743 -11.76 8.16 19.08
C VAL A 743 -13.25 8.38 19.36
N GLU A 744 -14.15 7.83 18.54
CA GLU A 744 -15.59 7.71 18.81
C GLU A 744 -16.11 6.44 18.10
N ASP A 745 -16.92 5.62 18.77
CA ASP A 745 -17.56 4.43 18.19
C ASP A 745 -18.46 4.75 16.97
N ASP A 746 -18.71 6.04 16.69
CA ASP A 746 -19.59 6.57 15.63
C ASP A 746 -18.85 7.29 14.48
N LEU A 747 -17.52 7.44 14.52
CA LEU A 747 -16.77 8.20 13.52
C LEU A 747 -16.50 7.38 12.24
N ILE A 748 -17.14 7.78 11.13
CA ILE A 748 -16.96 7.09 9.83
C ILE A 748 -15.76 7.65 9.09
N LEU A 749 -14.76 6.78 8.97
CA LEU A 749 -13.47 7.04 8.37
C LEU A 749 -13.45 6.57 6.91
N LEU A 750 -13.21 7.48 5.97
CA LEU A 750 -12.91 7.12 4.58
C LEU A 750 -11.41 7.11 4.36
N ILE A 751 -10.91 5.99 3.85
CA ILE A 751 -9.50 5.83 3.51
C ILE A 751 -9.39 5.83 2.00
N ILE A 752 -8.69 6.81 1.46
CA ILE A 752 -8.37 6.90 0.05
C ILE A 752 -6.90 6.50 -0.09
N VAL A 753 -6.68 5.32 -0.64
CA VAL A 753 -5.34 4.80 -0.92
C VAL A 753 -5.28 4.52 -2.41
N SER A 754 -4.19 4.95 -3.03
CA SER A 754 -3.86 4.53 -4.37
C SER A 754 -3.68 3.02 -4.40
N MET A 755 -4.58 2.31 -5.07
CA MET A 755 -4.17 1.08 -5.73
C MET A 755 -3.60 1.54 -7.06
N GLU A 756 -2.28 1.75 -7.18
CA GLU A 756 -1.76 2.26 -8.45
C GLU A 756 -2.16 1.30 -9.58
N ARG A 757 -2.89 1.90 -10.51
CA ARG A 757 -3.21 1.52 -11.89
C ARG A 757 -2.88 0.06 -12.23
N LYS A 758 -3.88 -0.83 -12.13
CA LYS A 758 -3.93 -2.03 -12.98
C LYS A 758 -4.09 -1.57 -14.43
N LYS A 759 -3.03 -1.62 -15.23
CA LYS A 759 -3.12 -1.59 -16.69
C LYS A 759 -3.39 -2.97 -17.25
#